data_AF-A0A3B8JZA1-F1
#
_entry.id   AF-A0A3B8JZA1-F1
#
_cell.length_a   1.000
_cell.length_b   1.000
_cell.length_c   1.000
_cell.angle_alpha   90.00
_cell.angle_beta   90.00
_cell.angle_gamma   90.00
#
_symmetry.space_group_name_H-M   'P 1'
#
loop_
_entity.id
_entity.type
_entity.pdbx_description
1 polymer ?
#
loop_
_entity_poly.entity_id
_entity_poly.type
_entity_poly.pdbx_seq_one_letter_code
_entity_poly.pdbx_strand_id
1 'polypeptide(L)'
;MEFKPAKTSSNYEPLLVSTELLCLDKASGSLLPVASHFWEELQDIDERSLIWAKETHLRLSPESPVAIVRSREIKKNINPEAETEALLTTTYGFAIVLEIKTPQRLAKRVFRLRSSVTKLRFSEGQFGGNQLPTNVHPFEIAPPQTIGVQPLYLTERPETKPPETKPQEATTPKKWPWGLSAIRLSVQYTEDKQAAIGSLGKTAADPLTLWWQAPQHMVQYRSALSANGPTAGLPPRFRASAIKSLLPVLPAPPLPSINEQEQFNSPDRKELRYEFQRWQPVLPGAVRYLMVGDRPGTMFAIRNQLLRHNGIKSENNQSTTGAVMVSGSISVQHRMPRPVPLPDNQDTAKNTALQPWASYFEVERNLLATPSPADEAFFAEFGTPPNQQPARRLQMILHSPAKGAVNAQWDGELVFDIKSEQGSMAIANWNIEVEVTDAGKTFKYSYTKPKSPDNTPEAEPLNISFTPDQKESLQEYLVNKVAGETLTVTAKVKPIVQPPAVTDNFSQTLSFELRIIDETAFPLPLQPYFIHFEDPEYNRQLASPAAHASGNVKVLTTQELVTPTNQELVTHTVKLSVDRREYNPDSVMALRYDWDDTTVGDKFTAQLKLQRINSEGVTSDLLLPSPSLDKLLSGTLIQFSLADLKLKQNPQPESNKSALLQPGETLQLKLLLTEKGKEKPVDENGINLSVSIVKASVIPTTEAAYALLRQRGNEGSPVECVRFAWSPEPTRVELVCAEDLRTEVVRRRAVFHWNDSVRPKTPSDYTIQKITQTGSTHFPTLPQPNKDVTASKRF
;
A
#
# COMPACT_ATOMS: atom_id res chain seq x y z
N MET A 1 -18.20 -2.79 61.92
CA MET A 1 -19.44 -2.46 61.17
C MET A 1 -20.11 -3.78 60.81
N GLU A 2 -21.16 -4.16 61.54
CA GLU A 2 -21.99 -5.32 61.18
C GLU A 2 -22.91 -4.94 60.01
N PHE A 3 -22.77 -5.63 58.88
CA PHE A 3 -23.66 -5.49 57.74
C PHE A 3 -24.94 -6.29 58.03
N LYS A 4 -26.03 -5.62 58.41
CA LYS A 4 -27.36 -6.24 58.50
C LYS A 4 -28.08 -6.01 57.17
N PRO A 5 -28.40 -7.05 56.37
CA PRO A 5 -29.23 -6.86 55.20
C PRO A 5 -30.59 -6.30 55.63
N ALA A 6 -31.13 -5.35 54.86
CA ALA A 6 -32.50 -4.88 55.08
C ALA A 6 -33.44 -6.08 54.99
N LYS A 7 -34.35 -6.23 55.96
CA LYS A 7 -35.41 -7.24 55.89
C LYS A 7 -36.10 -7.12 54.53
N THR A 8 -36.23 -8.22 53.80
CA THR A 8 -37.07 -8.31 52.61
C THR A 8 -38.49 -7.89 52.99
N SER A 9 -38.83 -6.61 52.84
CA SER A 9 -40.19 -6.13 52.96
C SER A 9 -40.88 -6.30 51.60
N SER A 10 -42.16 -6.64 51.64
CA SER A 10 -43.03 -6.81 50.48
C SER A 10 -43.29 -5.51 49.70
N ASN A 11 -42.66 -4.40 50.08
CA ASN A 11 -42.94 -3.06 49.58
C ASN A 11 -41.97 -2.62 48.46
N TYR A 12 -41.11 -3.50 47.94
CA TYR A 12 -40.10 -3.13 46.95
C TYR A 12 -40.20 -3.96 45.67
N GLU A 13 -40.29 -3.29 44.52
CA GLU A 13 -40.28 -3.90 43.18
C GLU A 13 -38.91 -3.75 42.51
N PRO A 14 -38.41 -4.76 41.78
CA PRO A 14 -37.14 -4.67 41.09
C PRO A 14 -37.24 -3.75 39.87
N LEU A 15 -36.34 -2.77 39.78
CA LEU A 15 -36.32 -1.75 38.74
C LEU A 15 -35.27 -2.04 37.67
N LEU A 16 -34.08 -2.47 38.09
CA LEU A 16 -32.93 -2.67 37.22
C LEU A 16 -31.96 -3.64 37.88
N VAL A 17 -31.34 -4.51 37.09
CA VAL A 17 -30.23 -5.36 37.55
C VAL A 17 -28.97 -5.04 36.75
N SER A 18 -27.90 -4.71 37.46
CA SER A 18 -26.56 -4.60 36.90
C SER A 18 -25.78 -5.85 37.24
N THR A 19 -25.21 -6.53 36.25
CA THR A 19 -24.30 -7.67 36.48
C THR A 19 -22.89 -7.32 36.06
N GLU A 20 -21.92 -7.84 36.79
CA GLU A 20 -20.50 -7.62 36.53
C GLU A 20 -19.75 -8.94 36.66
N LEU A 21 -18.96 -9.26 35.63
CA LEU A 21 -18.10 -10.43 35.63
C LEU A 21 -16.78 -10.07 36.32
N LEU A 22 -16.51 -10.73 37.43
CA LEU A 22 -15.25 -10.66 38.16
C LEU A 22 -14.40 -11.89 37.83
N CYS A 23 -13.13 -11.70 37.51
CA CYS A 23 -12.19 -12.77 37.23
C CYS A 23 -10.90 -12.62 38.05
N LEU A 24 -10.26 -13.75 38.34
CA LEU A 24 -9.04 -13.78 39.14
C LEU A 24 -7.84 -13.32 38.32
N ASP A 25 -7.26 -12.19 38.71
CA ASP A 25 -5.92 -11.84 38.28
C ASP A 25 -4.89 -12.65 39.08
N LYS A 26 -4.20 -13.57 38.41
CA LYS A 26 -3.17 -14.42 39.03
C LYS A 26 -1.98 -13.63 39.57
N ALA A 27 -1.73 -12.41 39.08
CA ALA A 27 -0.60 -11.60 39.53
C ALA A 27 -0.87 -10.93 40.89
N SER A 28 -2.08 -10.40 41.08
CA SER A 28 -2.49 -9.74 42.32
C SER A 28 -3.26 -10.66 43.30
N GLY A 29 -3.71 -11.83 42.84
CA GLY A 29 -4.56 -12.74 43.63
C GLY A 29 -5.96 -12.16 43.90
N SER A 30 -6.34 -11.08 43.21
CA SER A 30 -7.59 -10.35 43.43
C SER A 30 -8.60 -10.65 42.32
N LEU A 31 -9.89 -10.60 42.66
CA LEU A 31 -10.97 -10.62 41.69
C LEU A 31 -11.16 -9.22 41.11
N LEU A 32 -10.87 -9.06 39.82
CA LEU A 32 -11.01 -7.80 39.10
C LEU A 32 -12.19 -7.86 38.15
N PRO A 33 -12.90 -6.74 37.96
CA PRO A 33 -13.98 -6.67 36.98
C PRO A 33 -13.44 -6.71 35.55
N VAL A 34 -14.04 -7.56 34.74
CA VAL A 34 -13.70 -7.78 33.33
C VAL A 34 -14.72 -7.13 32.41
N ALA A 35 -16.00 -7.21 32.77
CA ALA A 35 -17.10 -6.62 32.01
C ALA A 35 -18.33 -6.39 32.89
N SER A 36 -19.19 -5.46 32.49
CA SER A 36 -20.47 -5.17 33.14
C SER A 36 -21.60 -5.14 32.11
N HIS A 37 -22.80 -5.53 32.51
CA HIS A 37 -24.03 -5.51 31.71
C HIS A 37 -25.21 -5.01 32.56
N PHE A 38 -26.17 -4.36 31.91
CA PHE A 38 -27.41 -3.87 32.55
C PHE A 38 -28.59 -4.59 31.91
N TRP A 39 -29.50 -5.11 32.73
CA TRP A 39 -30.66 -5.86 32.30
C TRP A 39 -31.93 -5.08 32.65
N GLU A 40 -32.68 -4.72 31.61
CA GLU A 40 -33.98 -4.05 31.73
C GLU A 40 -35.14 -5.06 31.79
N GLU A 41 -34.98 -6.23 31.14
CA GLU A 41 -35.92 -7.35 31.22
C GLU A 41 -35.45 -8.35 32.30
N LEU A 42 -36.26 -8.52 33.34
CA LEU A 42 -35.89 -9.24 34.57
C LEU A 42 -36.31 -10.72 34.59
N GLN A 43 -36.94 -11.22 33.52
CA GLN A 43 -37.27 -12.64 33.39
C GLN A 43 -36.00 -13.48 33.17
N ASP A 44 -35.89 -14.58 33.91
CA ASP A 44 -34.79 -15.55 33.83
C ASP A 44 -33.38 -14.94 33.92
N ILE A 45 -33.25 -13.81 34.63
CA ILE A 45 -32.02 -13.02 34.66
C ILE A 45 -30.83 -13.77 35.26
N ASP A 46 -31.07 -14.65 36.22
CA ASP A 46 -30.01 -15.46 36.83
C ASP A 46 -29.39 -16.41 35.80
N GLU A 47 -30.20 -17.02 34.94
CA GLU A 47 -29.73 -17.92 33.88
C GLU A 47 -29.06 -17.14 32.73
N ARG A 48 -29.72 -16.07 32.25
CA ARG A 48 -29.18 -15.20 31.19
C ARG A 48 -27.86 -14.55 31.58
N SER A 49 -27.73 -14.11 32.83
CA SER A 49 -26.49 -13.51 33.35
C SER A 49 -25.36 -14.52 33.47
N LEU A 50 -25.66 -15.77 33.81
CA LEU A 50 -24.66 -16.85 33.82
C LEU A 50 -24.21 -17.24 32.41
N ILE A 51 -25.13 -17.30 31.43
CA ILE A 51 -24.79 -17.55 30.02
C ILE A 51 -23.89 -16.41 29.49
N TRP A 52 -24.32 -15.16 29.67
CA TRP A 52 -23.52 -13.97 29.32
C TRP A 52 -22.13 -14.02 29.95
N ALA A 53 -22.04 -14.39 31.22
CA ALA A 53 -20.78 -14.47 31.95
C ALA A 53 -19.87 -15.60 31.46
N LYS A 54 -20.42 -16.77 31.11
CA LYS A 54 -19.67 -17.89 30.48
C LYS A 54 -19.05 -17.45 29.16
N GLU A 55 -19.83 -16.82 28.29
CA GLU A 55 -19.34 -16.33 26.99
C GLU A 55 -18.31 -15.21 27.14
N THR A 56 -18.58 -14.27 28.05
CA THR A 56 -17.70 -13.12 28.28
C THR A 56 -16.37 -13.55 28.90
N HIS A 57 -16.38 -14.51 29.82
CA HIS A 57 -15.18 -15.13 30.39
C HIS A 57 -14.33 -15.80 29.31
N LEU A 58 -14.95 -16.62 28.44
CA LEU A 58 -14.26 -17.30 27.34
C LEU A 58 -13.55 -16.32 26.40
N ARG A 59 -14.15 -15.15 26.15
CA ARG A 59 -13.66 -14.16 25.19
C ARG A 59 -12.62 -13.20 25.78
N LEU A 60 -12.84 -12.72 27.01
CA LEU A 60 -12.07 -11.61 27.57
C LEU A 60 -11.01 -12.04 28.58
N SER A 61 -11.25 -13.14 29.32
CA SER A 61 -10.36 -13.60 30.39
C SER A 61 -10.31 -15.13 30.51
N PRO A 62 -10.11 -15.89 29.42
CA PRO A 62 -10.10 -17.35 29.43
C PRO A 62 -8.98 -17.95 30.29
N GLU A 63 -7.97 -17.16 30.64
CA GLU A 63 -6.87 -17.56 31.53
C GLU A 63 -7.24 -17.59 33.02
N SER A 64 -8.37 -16.97 33.39
CA SER A 64 -8.84 -16.91 34.77
C SER A 64 -9.50 -18.24 35.15
N PRO A 65 -9.03 -18.93 36.20
CA PRO A 65 -9.64 -20.17 36.68
C PRO A 65 -10.88 -19.93 37.54
N VAL A 66 -11.26 -18.67 37.77
CA VAL A 66 -12.41 -18.28 38.59
C VAL A 66 -13.16 -17.18 37.86
N ALA A 67 -14.48 -17.34 37.74
CA ALA A 67 -15.39 -16.35 37.20
C ALA A 67 -16.58 -16.22 38.16
N ILE A 68 -16.85 -15.00 38.62
CA ILE A 68 -17.95 -14.71 39.54
C ILE A 68 -18.79 -13.58 38.92
N VAL A 69 -20.08 -13.81 38.79
CA VAL A 69 -21.04 -12.75 38.49
C VAL A 69 -21.42 -12.07 39.78
N ARG A 70 -21.12 -10.77 39.87
CA ARG A 70 -21.68 -9.88 40.88
C ARG A 70 -22.93 -9.23 40.30
N SER A 71 -24.10 -9.54 40.84
CA SER A 71 -25.34 -8.85 40.50
C SER A 71 -25.65 -7.76 41.52
N ARG A 72 -26.17 -6.65 41.04
CA ARG A 72 -26.65 -5.52 41.82
C ARG A 72 -28.09 -5.25 41.37
N GLU A 73 -29.03 -5.70 42.17
CA GLU A 73 -30.46 -5.50 41.95
C GLU A 73 -30.90 -4.21 42.66
N ILE A 74 -31.39 -3.25 41.89
CA ILE A 74 -31.92 -1.99 42.39
C ILE A 74 -33.43 -2.15 42.49
N LYS A 75 -33.99 -1.98 43.69
CA LYS A 75 -35.44 -2.05 43.92
C LYS A 75 -35.99 -0.70 44.32
N LYS A 76 -37.19 -0.40 43.84
CA LYS A 76 -37.93 0.82 44.12
C LYS A 76 -39.03 0.54 45.14
N ASN A 77 -39.24 1.46 46.07
CA ASN A 77 -40.36 1.37 47.00
C ASN A 77 -41.69 1.61 46.25
N ILE A 78 -42.65 0.71 46.45
CA ILE A 78 -44.00 0.74 45.89
C ILE A 78 -44.87 1.76 46.64
N ASN A 79 -44.53 2.09 47.89
CA ASN A 79 -45.19 3.11 48.70
C ASN A 79 -44.23 4.27 49.07
N PRO A 80 -44.11 5.31 48.23
CA PRO A 80 -43.18 6.41 48.43
C PRO A 80 -43.52 7.35 49.60
N GLU A 81 -44.68 7.21 50.24
CA GLU A 81 -45.13 8.05 51.37
C GLU A 81 -44.76 7.47 52.75
N ALA A 82 -44.17 6.27 52.81
CA ALA A 82 -43.71 5.70 54.06
C ALA A 82 -42.44 6.41 54.57
N GLU A 83 -42.59 7.31 55.54
CA GLU A 83 -41.49 8.13 56.10
C GLU A 83 -40.30 7.33 56.69
N THR A 84 -40.49 6.03 56.93
CA THR A 84 -39.48 5.16 57.55
C THR A 84 -38.77 4.22 56.58
N GLU A 85 -39.10 4.24 55.28
CA GLU A 85 -38.54 3.36 54.27
C GLU A 85 -37.77 4.12 53.17
N ALA A 86 -36.67 3.53 52.66
CA ALA A 86 -35.86 4.16 51.63
C ALA A 86 -36.55 4.13 50.25
N LEU A 87 -36.42 5.20 49.46
CA LEU A 87 -36.96 5.27 48.09
C LEU A 87 -36.40 4.21 47.14
N LEU A 88 -35.12 3.89 47.30
CA LEU A 88 -34.41 2.85 46.57
C LEU A 88 -33.64 1.99 47.57
N THR A 89 -33.68 0.67 47.36
CA THR A 89 -32.79 -0.28 48.03
C THR A 89 -31.96 -1.03 46.99
N THR A 90 -30.84 -1.58 47.43
CA THR A 90 -29.93 -2.34 46.58
C THR A 90 -29.60 -3.66 47.23
N THR A 91 -29.79 -4.75 46.49
CA THR A 91 -29.36 -6.09 46.88
C THR A 91 -28.16 -6.51 46.01
N TYR A 92 -27.13 -7.05 46.65
CA TYR A 92 -25.98 -7.63 45.94
C TYR A 92 -26.07 -9.15 45.96
N GLY A 93 -25.96 -9.76 44.79
CA GLY A 93 -25.84 -11.21 44.61
C GLY A 93 -24.47 -11.58 44.04
N PHE A 94 -24.02 -12.79 44.35
CA PHE A 94 -22.79 -13.36 43.81
C PHE A 94 -23.06 -14.78 43.34
N ALA A 95 -22.79 -15.06 42.07
CA ALA A 95 -22.94 -16.38 41.48
C ALA A 95 -21.62 -16.84 40.88
N ILE A 96 -21.19 -18.06 41.20
CA ILE A 96 -19.99 -18.66 40.59
C ILE A 96 -20.39 -19.20 39.22
N VAL A 97 -19.62 -18.84 38.19
CA VAL A 97 -19.81 -19.39 36.84
C VAL A 97 -19.16 -20.77 36.78
N LEU A 98 -19.98 -21.81 36.76
CA LEU A 98 -19.52 -23.20 36.66
C LEU A 98 -19.18 -23.58 35.21
N GLU A 99 -18.36 -24.62 35.03
CA GLU A 99 -18.01 -25.19 33.71
C GLU A 99 -17.26 -24.25 32.75
N ILE A 100 -16.49 -23.30 33.29
CA ILE A 100 -15.65 -22.43 32.46
C ILE A 100 -14.60 -23.24 31.69
N LYS A 101 -14.59 -23.11 30.36
CA LYS A 101 -13.61 -23.75 29.49
C LYS A 101 -12.31 -22.94 29.50
N THR A 102 -11.25 -23.46 30.12
CA THR A 102 -9.89 -22.94 29.90
C THR A 102 -9.29 -23.58 28.65
N PRO A 103 -9.13 -22.86 27.53
CA PRO A 103 -8.55 -23.43 26.32
C PRO A 103 -7.10 -23.89 26.55
N GLN A 104 -6.69 -24.97 25.87
CA GLN A 104 -5.28 -25.35 25.78
C GLN A 104 -4.52 -24.24 25.03
N ARG A 105 -3.45 -23.75 25.67
CA ARG A 105 -2.66 -22.56 25.30
C ARG A 105 -2.49 -22.34 23.79
N LEU A 106 -2.90 -21.17 23.30
CA LEU A 106 -2.08 -20.39 22.36
C LEU A 106 -1.09 -19.57 23.20
N ALA A 107 0.20 -19.68 22.88
CA ALA A 107 1.28 -19.10 23.67
C ALA A 107 1.24 -17.56 23.68
N LYS A 108 0.59 -16.97 24.70
CA LYS A 108 0.79 -15.55 25.03
C LYS A 108 2.16 -15.40 25.69
N ARG A 109 3.09 -14.67 25.05
CA ARG A 109 4.33 -14.23 25.69
C ARG A 109 3.99 -13.23 26.79
N VAL A 110 3.93 -13.69 28.03
CA VAL A 110 3.89 -12.82 29.21
C VAL A 110 5.34 -12.55 29.62
N PHE A 111 5.84 -11.34 29.36
CA PHE A 111 7.07 -10.89 29.99
C PHE A 111 6.75 -10.44 31.42
N ARG A 112 7.36 -11.11 32.40
CA ARG A 112 7.35 -10.68 33.80
C ARG A 112 8.17 -9.40 33.92
N LEU A 113 7.57 -8.34 34.46
CA LEU A 113 8.32 -7.23 35.05
C LEU A 113 8.97 -7.74 36.34
N ARG A 114 10.31 -7.77 36.39
CA ARG A 114 11.06 -7.74 37.65
C ARG A 114 12.37 -6.98 37.47
N SER A 115 12.46 -5.82 38.13
CA SER A 115 13.62 -5.40 38.94
C SER A 115 13.34 -4.04 39.61
N SER A 116 13.84 -3.85 40.84
CA SER A 116 13.61 -2.67 41.70
C SER A 116 14.46 -1.45 41.33
N VAL A 117 13.98 -0.27 41.72
CA VAL A 117 14.52 1.09 41.44
C VAL A 117 15.86 1.40 42.14
N THR A 118 16.38 0.52 43.01
CA THR A 118 17.50 0.82 43.92
C THR A 118 18.92 0.64 43.35
N LYS A 119 19.12 0.60 42.03
CA LYS A 119 20.47 0.56 41.44
C LYS A 119 20.59 1.41 40.18
N LEU A 120 20.56 2.73 40.33
CA LEU A 120 21.13 3.65 39.36
C LEU A 120 21.91 4.74 40.09
N ARG A 121 23.23 4.65 40.04
CA ARG A 121 24.14 5.74 40.38
C ARG A 121 24.20 6.69 39.20
N PHE A 122 24.15 7.99 39.48
CA PHE A 122 24.56 9.03 38.55
C PHE A 122 26.08 9.07 38.48
N SER A 123 26.66 9.07 37.27
CA SER A 123 28.04 9.51 37.06
C SER A 123 28.01 10.61 36.00
N GLU A 124 28.14 11.84 36.48
CA GLU A 124 28.54 13.00 35.68
C GLU A 124 29.89 12.69 35.04
N GLY A 125 30.01 12.93 33.73
CA GLY A 125 31.23 12.70 32.98
C GLY A 125 32.27 13.78 33.27
N GLN A 126 33.24 13.47 34.13
CA GLN A 126 34.52 14.15 34.18
C GLN A 126 35.48 13.58 33.12
N PHE A 127 36.47 14.40 32.76
CA PHE A 127 37.63 14.09 31.93
C PHE A 127 38.27 12.73 32.29
N GLY A 128 38.31 11.80 31.33
CA GLY A 128 38.78 10.42 31.52
C GLY A 128 40.28 10.21 31.32
N GLY A 129 41.13 11.14 31.77
CA GLY A 129 42.58 11.02 31.74
C GLY A 129 43.22 11.51 33.04
N ASN A 130 44.30 10.89 33.49
CA ASN A 130 44.96 11.24 34.76
C ASN A 130 45.92 12.45 34.63
N GLN A 131 46.12 12.97 33.41
CA GLN A 131 46.91 14.17 33.10
C GLN A 131 46.38 14.83 31.82
N LEU A 132 46.35 16.17 31.79
CA LEU A 132 46.17 16.92 30.54
C LEU A 132 47.38 16.69 29.62
N PRO A 133 47.20 16.52 28.30
CA PRO A 133 48.31 16.47 27.35
C PRO A 133 49.17 17.72 27.50
N THR A 134 50.47 17.55 27.74
CA THR A 134 51.43 18.65 27.92
C THR A 134 51.59 19.51 26.66
N ASN A 135 51.20 19.00 25.49
CA ASN A 135 51.17 19.73 24.23
C ASN A 135 49.72 19.91 23.77
N VAL A 136 49.01 20.86 24.37
CA VAL A 136 47.81 21.42 23.74
C VAL A 136 48.28 22.34 22.63
N HIS A 137 48.04 21.96 21.37
CA HIS A 137 48.44 22.80 20.24
C HIS A 137 47.69 24.16 20.29
N PRO A 138 48.38 25.29 20.09
CA PRO A 138 47.90 26.63 20.46
C PRO A 138 46.80 27.25 19.58
N PHE A 139 46.03 26.46 18.82
CA PHE A 139 44.88 27.02 18.10
C PHE A 139 43.74 26.02 17.98
N GLU A 140 42.63 26.34 18.64
CA GLU A 140 41.32 25.80 18.31
C GLU A 140 40.75 26.65 17.17
N ILE A 141 40.39 26.03 16.06
CA ILE A 141 39.69 26.74 14.99
C ILE A 141 38.26 26.96 15.46
N ALA A 142 37.84 28.22 15.53
CA ALA A 142 36.48 28.59 15.92
C ALA A 142 35.45 27.82 15.09
N PRO A 143 34.35 27.35 15.71
CA PRO A 143 33.32 26.62 14.99
C PRO A 143 32.69 27.50 13.90
N PRO A 144 32.45 26.97 12.68
CA PRO A 144 31.73 27.70 11.64
C PRO A 144 30.36 28.16 12.14
N GLN A 145 30.00 29.41 11.85
CA GLN A 145 28.72 29.98 12.26
C GLN A 145 27.64 29.59 11.25
N THR A 146 26.67 28.79 11.67
CA THR A 146 25.49 28.52 10.84
C THR A 146 24.45 29.61 11.10
N ILE A 147 24.30 30.53 10.15
CA ILE A 147 23.52 31.78 10.31
C ILE A 147 22.14 31.73 9.64
N GLY A 148 21.90 30.77 8.76
CA GLY A 148 20.63 30.65 8.05
C GLY A 148 20.26 29.20 7.87
N VAL A 149 19.31 28.72 8.67
CA VAL A 149 18.65 27.43 8.46
C VAL A 149 17.21 27.71 8.16
N GLN A 150 16.83 27.55 6.89
CA GLN A 150 15.49 27.86 6.43
C GLN A 150 14.89 26.65 5.72
N PRO A 151 13.76 26.10 6.20
CA PRO A 151 12.98 25.17 5.42
C PRO A 151 12.38 25.91 4.21
N LEU A 152 12.57 25.34 3.03
CA LEU A 152 11.94 25.75 1.79
C LEU A 152 10.86 24.74 1.44
N TYR A 153 9.67 25.28 1.19
CA TYR A 153 8.53 24.55 0.67
C TYR A 153 7.96 25.39 -0.46
N LEU A 154 8.28 25.02 -1.70
CA LEU A 154 7.91 25.80 -2.88
C LEU A 154 7.09 24.91 -3.83
N THR A 155 5.83 25.25 -4.02
CA THR A 155 4.96 24.65 -5.05
C THR A 155 5.20 25.29 -6.42
N GLU A 156 5.73 26.52 -6.44
CA GLU A 156 5.98 27.32 -7.65
C GLU A 156 7.42 27.76 -7.74
N ARG A 157 7.91 28.01 -8.96
CA ARG A 157 9.30 28.45 -9.16
C ARG A 157 9.40 29.93 -8.82
N PRO A 158 10.33 30.33 -7.95
CA PRO A 158 10.61 31.75 -7.75
C PRO A 158 10.99 32.37 -9.09
N GLU A 159 10.28 33.44 -9.48
CA GLU A 159 10.59 34.16 -10.70
C GLU A 159 12.02 34.73 -10.60
N THR A 160 12.90 34.33 -11.52
CA THR A 160 14.11 35.10 -11.75
C THR A 160 13.68 36.40 -12.39
N LYS A 161 13.86 37.53 -11.70
CA LYS A 161 13.68 38.86 -12.32
C LYS A 161 14.35 38.83 -13.70
N PRO A 162 13.62 39.07 -14.80
CA PRO A 162 14.26 39.24 -16.09
C PRO A 162 15.25 40.41 -15.99
N PRO A 163 16.39 40.39 -16.70
CA PRO A 163 17.18 41.60 -16.86
C PRO A 163 16.27 42.73 -17.38
N GLU A 164 16.42 43.94 -16.83
CA GLU A 164 15.52 45.11 -16.94
C GLU A 164 15.27 45.64 -18.38
N THR A 165 15.64 44.89 -19.41
CA THR A 165 15.74 45.36 -20.79
C THR A 165 14.62 44.88 -21.74
N LYS A 166 13.56 44.20 -21.28
CA LYS A 166 12.41 43.89 -22.14
C LYS A 166 11.05 44.04 -21.45
N PRO A 167 10.03 44.66 -22.10
CA PRO A 167 8.70 44.82 -21.54
C PRO A 167 8.01 43.46 -21.34
N GLN A 168 7.15 43.43 -20.33
CA GLN A 168 6.40 42.29 -19.80
C GLN A 168 5.61 41.54 -20.88
N GLU A 169 6.12 40.39 -21.33
CA GLU A 169 5.25 39.26 -21.57
C GLU A 169 4.94 38.66 -20.19
N ALA A 170 3.66 38.57 -19.84
CA ALA A 170 3.20 37.87 -18.64
C ALA A 170 3.54 36.38 -18.79
N THR A 171 4.78 36.00 -18.50
CA THR A 171 5.17 34.60 -18.42
C THR A 171 4.48 34.04 -17.20
N THR A 172 3.44 33.25 -17.41
CA THR A 172 2.83 32.40 -16.39
C THR A 172 3.96 31.73 -15.60
N PRO A 173 4.01 31.85 -14.26
CA PRO A 173 5.13 31.31 -13.49
C PRO A 173 5.28 29.83 -13.81
N LYS A 174 6.46 29.43 -14.30
CA LYS A 174 6.74 28.02 -14.61
C LYS A 174 6.65 27.22 -13.32
N LYS A 175 5.54 26.50 -13.11
CA LYS A 175 5.35 25.61 -11.95
C LYS A 175 6.48 24.59 -11.90
N TRP A 176 7.01 24.29 -10.70
CA TRP A 176 7.91 23.15 -10.55
C TRP A 176 7.12 21.87 -10.81
N PRO A 177 7.57 20.95 -11.68
CA PRO A 177 6.85 19.70 -11.94
C PRO A 177 6.69 18.81 -10.68
N TRP A 178 7.53 18.98 -9.66
CA TRP A 178 7.55 18.19 -8.43
C TRP A 178 7.65 19.02 -7.14
N GLY A 179 7.50 20.35 -7.22
CA GLY A 179 7.78 21.28 -6.12
C GLY A 179 9.25 21.26 -5.63
N LEU A 180 9.60 22.05 -4.62
CA LEU A 180 10.88 21.96 -3.91
C LEU A 180 10.64 21.89 -2.41
N SER A 181 11.05 20.77 -1.81
CA SER A 181 11.15 20.60 -0.36
C SER A 181 12.61 20.43 0.01
N ALA A 182 13.20 21.43 0.67
CA ALA A 182 14.62 21.47 0.96
C ALA A 182 14.92 22.28 2.21
N ILE A 183 16.09 22.09 2.81
CA ILE A 183 16.61 23.03 3.81
C ILE A 183 17.74 23.82 3.19
N ARG A 184 17.58 25.14 3.20
CA ARG A 184 18.63 26.08 2.84
C ARG A 184 19.51 26.33 4.06
N LEU A 185 20.78 26.03 3.91
CA LEU A 185 21.81 26.31 4.90
C LEU A 185 22.75 27.41 4.42
N SER A 186 23.08 28.32 5.32
CA SER A 186 24.11 29.35 5.14
C SER A 186 25.11 29.24 6.28
N VAL A 187 26.36 28.94 5.92
CA VAL A 187 27.48 28.76 6.85
C VAL A 187 28.48 29.86 6.58
N GLN A 188 28.91 30.53 7.64
CA GLN A 188 29.89 31.59 7.62
C GLN A 188 31.16 31.10 8.32
N TYR A 189 32.30 31.25 7.65
CA TYR A 189 33.62 30.83 8.13
C TYR A 189 34.51 32.02 8.50
N THR A 190 34.28 33.21 7.92
CA THR A 190 35.00 34.45 8.21
C THR A 190 34.02 35.59 8.50
N GLU A 191 34.43 36.57 9.32
CA GLU A 191 33.58 37.70 9.74
C GLU A 191 33.01 38.50 8.55
N ASP A 192 33.85 38.79 7.54
CA ASP A 192 33.44 39.53 6.35
C ASP A 192 32.90 38.65 5.21
N LYS A 193 32.77 37.33 5.44
CA LYS A 193 32.46 36.32 4.40
C LYS A 193 33.44 36.33 3.22
N GLN A 194 34.60 36.96 3.39
CA GLN A 194 35.68 36.93 2.41
C GLN A 194 36.46 35.62 2.53
N ALA A 195 36.78 35.04 1.37
CA ALA A 195 37.56 33.83 1.32
C ALA A 195 39.02 34.12 1.71
N ALA A 196 39.61 33.23 2.49
CA ALA A 196 41.03 33.31 2.84
C ALA A 196 41.80 32.29 2.01
N ILE A 197 42.83 32.75 1.28
CA ILE A 197 43.71 31.90 0.50
C ILE A 197 44.91 31.54 1.37
N GLY A 198 45.09 30.26 1.67
CA GLY A 198 46.27 29.75 2.35
C GLY A 198 47.53 29.80 1.48
N SER A 199 48.70 29.87 2.10
CA SER A 199 49.97 29.73 1.38
C SER A 199 50.15 28.27 0.94
N LEU A 200 50.45 28.04 -0.34
CA LEU A 200 50.82 26.72 -0.84
C LEU A 200 52.22 26.29 -0.37
N GLY A 201 53.02 27.18 0.24
CA GLY A 201 54.46 27.01 0.47
C GLY A 201 55.30 27.51 -0.73
N LYS A 202 56.56 27.91 -0.51
CA LYS A 202 57.43 28.49 -1.55
C LYS A 202 58.27 27.45 -2.29
N THR A 203 58.55 26.30 -1.68
CA THR A 203 59.39 25.23 -2.23
C THR A 203 58.72 23.85 -2.16
N ALA A 204 59.19 22.87 -2.93
CA ALA A 204 58.68 21.49 -2.89
C ALA A 204 58.87 20.80 -1.52
N ALA A 205 59.83 21.28 -0.71
CA ALA A 205 60.09 20.82 0.64
C ALA A 205 59.15 21.45 1.70
N ASP A 206 58.41 22.50 1.34
CA ASP A 206 57.50 23.18 2.26
C ASP A 206 56.19 22.38 2.43
N PRO A 207 55.72 22.19 3.67
CA PRO A 207 54.50 21.44 3.94
C PRO A 207 53.27 22.11 3.31
N LEU A 208 52.48 21.32 2.60
CA LEU A 208 51.20 21.77 2.04
C LEU A 208 50.10 21.74 3.11
N THR A 209 49.23 22.76 3.12
CA THR A 209 47.98 22.77 3.89
C THR A 209 46.79 22.74 2.93
N LEU A 210 45.86 21.81 3.12
CA LEU A 210 44.56 21.78 2.44
C LEU A 210 43.42 21.96 3.44
N TRP A 211 42.36 22.62 2.99
CA TRP A 211 41.15 22.86 3.77
C TRP A 211 39.97 22.08 3.18
N TRP A 212 39.24 21.37 4.04
CA TRP A 212 38.07 20.59 3.64
C TRP A 212 36.85 21.01 4.43
N GLN A 213 35.70 20.90 3.79
CA GLN A 213 34.42 21.18 4.40
C GLN A 213 33.58 19.91 4.37
N ALA A 214 33.12 19.50 5.55
CA ALA A 214 32.29 18.33 5.68
C ALA A 214 31.00 18.72 6.41
N PRO A 215 29.86 18.88 5.69
CA PRO A 215 28.57 18.88 6.32
C PRO A 215 28.26 17.46 6.79
N GLN A 216 28.34 17.22 8.09
CA GLN A 216 27.85 15.98 8.68
C GLN A 216 26.38 16.15 9.02
N HIS A 217 25.53 15.28 8.48
CA HIS A 217 24.14 15.20 8.88
C HIS A 217 23.86 13.81 9.47
N MET A 218 22.98 13.76 10.45
CA MET A 218 22.51 12.50 10.99
C MET A 218 21.07 12.63 11.44
N VAL A 219 20.27 11.64 11.06
CA VAL A 219 18.93 11.45 11.60
C VAL A 219 18.99 11.24 13.11
N GLN A 220 18.28 12.09 13.83
CA GLN A 220 18.06 11.97 15.26
C GLN A 220 16.78 11.20 15.51
N TYR A 221 16.90 10.10 16.23
CA TYR A 221 15.74 9.38 16.70
C TYR A 221 15.46 9.74 18.16
N ARG A 222 14.18 9.87 18.50
CA ARG A 222 13.76 10.06 19.89
C ARG A 222 14.14 8.81 20.67
N SER A 223 15.01 8.96 21.66
CA SER A 223 15.27 7.90 22.63
C SER A 223 14.03 7.70 23.50
N ALA A 224 13.52 6.46 23.58
CA ALA A 224 12.40 6.09 24.45
C ALA A 224 12.80 5.99 25.94
N LEU A 225 13.67 6.90 26.42
CA LEU A 225 14.27 6.86 27.76
C LEU A 225 13.63 7.84 28.76
N SER A 226 12.42 8.32 28.52
CA SER A 226 11.67 9.07 29.54
C SER A 226 11.04 8.06 30.52
N ALA A 227 11.49 8.07 31.78
CA ALA A 227 11.02 7.20 32.85
C ALA A 227 9.55 7.44 33.30
N ASN A 228 8.88 8.48 32.79
CA ASN A 228 7.56 8.91 33.26
C ASN A 228 6.43 8.76 32.21
N GLY A 229 6.58 7.92 31.18
CA GLY A 229 5.49 7.70 30.22
C GLY A 229 5.52 6.32 29.53
N PRO A 230 4.36 5.77 29.14
CA PRO A 230 4.31 4.49 28.44
C PRO A 230 4.78 4.71 27.00
N THR A 231 5.93 4.15 26.62
CA THR A 231 6.29 4.03 25.20
C THR A 231 6.66 2.60 24.88
N ALA A 232 5.99 2.06 23.87
CA ALA A 232 6.32 0.80 23.22
C ALA A 232 7.73 0.91 22.62
N GLY A 233 8.73 0.46 23.37
CA GLY A 233 10.11 0.43 22.88
C GLY A 233 10.31 -0.76 21.95
N LEU A 234 10.75 -0.49 20.72
CA LEU A 234 11.19 -1.52 19.79
C LEU A 234 12.36 -2.35 20.41
N PRO A 235 12.57 -3.62 19.98
CA PRO A 235 13.65 -4.46 20.48
C PRO A 235 15.03 -3.79 20.31
N PRO A 236 16.09 -4.19 21.06
CA PRO A 236 17.37 -3.47 21.11
C PRO A 236 18.02 -3.12 19.75
N ARG A 237 17.87 -3.99 18.74
CA ARG A 237 18.37 -3.74 17.36
C ARG A 237 17.57 -2.71 16.56
N PHE A 238 16.39 -2.34 17.05
CA PHE A 238 15.45 -1.40 16.44
C PHE A 238 15.31 -0.11 17.26
N ARG A 239 16.11 0.03 18.33
CA ARG A 239 16.16 1.27 19.10
C ARG A 239 16.97 2.30 18.34
N ALA A 240 16.40 3.49 18.25
CA ALA A 240 17.08 4.75 18.11
C ALA A 240 18.43 4.78 18.85
N SER A 241 19.52 5.11 18.16
CA SER A 241 20.76 5.51 18.83
C SER A 241 20.49 6.79 19.65
N ALA A 242 21.16 6.93 20.80
CA ALA A 242 21.04 8.13 21.61
C ALA A 242 21.39 9.38 20.77
N ILE A 243 20.73 10.50 21.06
CA ILE A 243 20.93 11.78 20.38
C ILE A 243 22.38 12.24 20.59
N LYS A 244 23.28 11.87 19.66
CA LYS A 244 24.71 12.22 19.73
C LYS A 244 24.97 13.72 19.55
N SER A 245 23.96 14.54 19.23
CA SER A 245 24.16 16.00 19.19
C SER A 245 24.50 16.59 20.55
N LEU A 246 24.21 15.87 21.63
CA LEU A 246 24.57 16.25 23.01
C LEU A 246 25.98 15.79 23.40
N LEU A 247 26.69 15.06 22.53
CA LEU A 247 28.08 14.68 22.76
C LEU A 247 29.02 15.79 22.27
N PRO A 248 30.01 16.21 23.09
CA PRO A 248 30.93 17.29 22.75
C PRO A 248 31.90 16.92 21.61
N VAL A 249 32.10 15.63 21.31
CA VAL A 249 33.07 15.17 20.29
C VAL A 249 32.44 14.12 19.38
N LEU A 250 32.50 14.34 18.07
CA LEU A 250 32.12 13.36 17.04
C LEU A 250 33.38 12.76 16.39
N PRO A 251 33.30 11.53 15.85
CA PRO A 251 34.45 10.85 15.24
C PRO A 251 35.02 11.62 14.05
N ALA A 252 36.34 11.55 13.90
CA ALA A 252 37.10 12.20 12.83
C ALA A 252 36.53 11.79 11.45
N PRO A 253 35.97 12.73 10.65
CA PRO A 253 35.50 12.41 9.31
C PRO A 253 36.65 11.87 8.46
N PRO A 254 36.41 10.85 7.60
CA PRO A 254 37.44 10.37 6.70
C PRO A 254 37.83 11.49 5.72
N LEU A 255 39.14 11.76 5.61
CA LEU A 255 39.66 12.68 4.61
C LEU A 255 39.71 12.00 3.24
N PRO A 256 39.52 12.74 2.14
CA PRO A 256 39.75 12.20 0.80
C PRO A 256 41.18 11.69 0.64
N SER A 257 41.32 10.50 0.06
CA SER A 257 42.62 9.91 -0.30
C SER A 257 43.21 10.67 -1.49
N ILE A 258 44.41 11.22 -1.33
CA ILE A 258 45.15 11.89 -2.41
C ILE A 258 46.12 10.87 -3.01
N ASN A 259 46.04 10.58 -4.31
CA ASN A 259 46.93 9.62 -4.98
C ASN A 259 48.17 10.33 -5.52
N GLU A 260 49.30 10.20 -4.82
CA GLU A 260 50.44 11.08 -5.00
C GLU A 260 51.37 10.72 -6.17
N GLN A 261 51.42 9.44 -6.59
CA GLN A 261 52.32 8.96 -7.65
C GLN A 261 52.07 9.61 -9.02
N GLU A 262 50.84 10.07 -9.27
CA GLU A 262 50.46 10.76 -10.51
C GLU A 262 50.49 12.29 -10.41
N GLN A 263 50.51 12.84 -9.18
CA GLN A 263 50.11 14.23 -8.91
C GLN A 263 51.23 15.15 -8.40
N PHE A 264 52.30 14.61 -7.79
CA PHE A 264 53.38 15.42 -7.17
C PHE A 264 54.79 15.19 -7.72
N ASN A 265 54.96 14.37 -8.77
CA ASN A 265 56.27 14.00 -9.32
C ASN A 265 56.94 15.05 -10.24
N SER A 266 56.46 16.30 -10.31
CA SER A 266 57.17 17.36 -11.05
C SER A 266 58.10 18.15 -10.11
N PRO A 267 59.38 18.34 -10.46
CA PRO A 267 60.36 19.04 -9.64
C PRO A 267 60.10 20.56 -9.52
N ASP A 268 59.21 21.13 -10.34
CA ASP A 268 58.90 22.56 -10.33
C ASP A 268 57.40 22.81 -10.02
N ARG A 269 57.09 23.59 -8.96
CA ARG A 269 55.69 23.81 -8.52
C ARG A 269 54.85 24.60 -9.54
N LYS A 270 55.46 25.29 -10.50
CA LYS A 270 54.75 25.91 -11.64
C LYS A 270 54.07 24.87 -12.54
N GLU A 271 54.55 23.63 -12.52
CA GLU A 271 54.02 22.49 -13.25
C GLU A 271 53.21 21.51 -12.36
N LEU A 272 52.84 21.90 -11.12
CA LEU A 272 51.71 21.24 -10.47
C LEU A 272 50.54 21.29 -11.44
N ARG A 273 50.04 20.12 -11.87
CA ARG A 273 49.00 20.01 -12.91
C ARG A 273 47.91 21.05 -12.66
N TYR A 274 47.42 21.67 -13.73
CA TYR A 274 46.31 22.65 -13.73
C TYR A 274 45.14 22.26 -12.82
N GLU A 275 44.96 20.96 -12.58
CA GLU A 275 44.06 20.39 -11.58
C GLU A 275 44.38 20.87 -10.14
N PHE A 276 45.59 20.74 -9.59
CA PHE A 276 45.89 21.21 -8.22
C PHE A 276 45.84 22.73 -8.05
N GLN A 277 46.11 23.51 -9.10
CA GLN A 277 45.91 24.97 -9.07
C GLN A 277 44.42 25.34 -8.90
N ARG A 278 43.48 24.48 -9.32
CA ARG A 278 42.03 24.65 -9.04
C ARG A 278 41.66 24.31 -7.60
N TRP A 279 42.47 23.48 -6.93
CA TRP A 279 42.33 23.12 -5.52
C TRP A 279 43.20 24.07 -4.68
N GLN A 280 42.95 25.37 -4.80
CA GLN A 280 43.59 26.32 -3.90
C GLN A 280 43.19 25.99 -2.45
N PRO A 281 44.08 26.18 -1.46
CA PRO A 281 43.76 26.06 -0.05
C PRO A 281 42.92 27.27 0.40
N VAL A 282 41.75 27.43 -0.21
CA VAL A 282 40.82 28.50 0.06
C VAL A 282 39.89 28.04 1.16
N LEU A 283 39.93 28.72 2.30
CA LEU A 283 38.80 28.73 3.23
C LEU A 283 37.74 29.64 2.62
N PRO A 284 36.62 29.14 2.08
CA PRO A 284 35.59 30.04 1.56
C PRO A 284 35.00 30.82 2.73
N GLY A 285 34.81 32.12 2.57
CA GLY A 285 34.34 32.95 3.68
C GLY A 285 32.89 32.63 4.09
N ALA A 286 32.08 32.13 3.15
CA ALA A 286 30.77 31.57 3.41
C ALA A 286 30.37 30.52 2.37
N VAL A 287 29.49 29.60 2.74
CA VAL A 287 28.89 28.59 1.86
C VAL A 287 27.39 28.57 2.03
N ARG A 288 26.67 28.44 0.90
CA ARG A 288 25.23 28.22 0.88
C ARG A 288 24.93 26.94 0.13
N TYR A 289 24.12 26.07 0.70
CA TYR A 289 23.73 24.82 0.06
C TYR A 289 22.29 24.45 0.40
N LEU A 290 21.69 23.64 -0.48
CA LEU A 290 20.38 23.05 -0.30
C LEU A 290 20.56 21.57 0.06
N MET A 291 19.91 21.16 1.14
CA MET A 291 19.79 19.76 1.49
C MET A 291 18.43 19.24 1.02
N VAL A 292 18.44 18.21 0.17
CA VAL A 292 17.27 17.55 -0.42
C VAL A 292 17.33 16.04 -0.19
N GLY A 293 16.19 15.35 -0.19
CA GLY A 293 16.15 13.88 -0.25
C GLY A 293 16.33 13.10 1.07
N ASP A 294 16.34 13.77 2.23
CA ASP A 294 16.31 13.09 3.53
C ASP A 294 14.86 12.79 4.00
N ARG A 295 14.70 11.93 5.01
CA ARG A 295 13.40 11.40 5.46
C ARG A 295 12.42 12.49 5.91
N PRO A 296 11.27 12.69 5.24
CA PRO A 296 10.27 13.67 5.60
C PRO A 296 9.91 13.74 7.08
N GLY A 297 9.97 14.94 7.68
CA GLY A 297 9.59 15.18 9.08
C GLY A 297 10.52 14.55 10.12
N THR A 298 11.57 13.86 9.70
CA THR A 298 12.56 13.26 10.59
C THR A 298 13.35 14.36 11.28
N MET A 299 13.53 14.23 12.60
CA MET A 299 14.45 15.09 13.33
C MET A 299 15.85 14.74 12.85
N PHE A 300 16.65 15.74 12.53
CA PHE A 300 18.01 15.52 12.09
C PHE A 300 18.88 16.66 12.60
N ALA A 301 20.16 16.35 12.81
CA ALA A 301 21.15 17.34 13.19
C ALA A 301 22.18 17.46 12.09
N ILE A 302 22.49 18.71 11.75
CA ILE A 302 23.57 19.08 10.84
C ILE A 302 24.69 19.69 11.67
N ARG A 303 25.92 19.31 11.38
CA ARG A 303 27.13 19.92 11.89
C ARG A 303 28.01 20.30 10.72
N ASN A 304 28.52 21.53 10.76
CA ASN A 304 29.49 22.01 9.80
C ASN A 304 30.86 22.01 10.48
N GLN A 305 31.82 21.35 9.84
CA GLN A 305 33.21 21.29 10.30
C GLN A 305 34.13 21.81 9.20
N LEU A 306 35.21 22.45 9.64
CA LEU A 306 36.36 22.76 8.83
C LEU A 306 37.48 21.79 9.20
N LEU A 307 38.01 21.07 8.22
CA LEU A 307 39.14 20.15 8.40
C LEU A 307 40.36 20.79 7.77
N ARG A 308 41.45 20.87 8.53
CA ARG A 308 42.76 21.27 8.04
C ARG A 308 43.63 20.03 7.92
N HIS A 309 44.02 19.70 6.69
CA HIS A 309 45.02 18.69 6.40
C HIS A 309 46.37 19.42 6.23
N ASN A 310 47.21 19.41 7.26
CA ASN A 310 48.48 20.13 7.29
C ASN A 310 49.67 19.16 7.20
N GLY A 311 50.84 19.65 6.78
CA GLY A 311 52.09 18.88 6.86
C GLY A 311 52.25 17.83 5.77
N ILE A 312 51.50 17.92 4.67
CA ILE A 312 51.61 16.97 3.56
C ILE A 312 52.99 17.18 2.90
N LYS A 313 53.84 16.16 2.98
CA LYS A 313 55.17 16.10 2.37
C LYS A 313 55.31 14.81 1.56
N SER A 314 56.02 14.89 0.45
CA SER A 314 56.48 13.71 -0.29
C SER A 314 57.94 13.46 0.07
N GLU A 315 58.22 12.38 0.82
CA GLU A 315 59.60 11.92 1.09
C GLU A 315 59.72 10.45 0.65
N ASN A 316 60.68 10.13 -0.22
CA ASN A 316 60.97 8.75 -0.65
C ASN A 316 59.77 7.92 -1.16
N ASN A 317 58.89 8.50 -2.00
CA ASN A 317 57.67 7.83 -2.50
C ASN A 317 56.69 7.35 -1.40
N GLN A 318 56.84 7.83 -0.17
CA GLN A 318 55.91 7.60 0.94
C GLN A 318 55.47 8.95 1.50
N SER A 319 54.15 9.12 1.68
CA SER A 319 53.64 10.36 2.22
C SER A 319 53.59 10.30 3.74
N THR A 320 54.17 11.29 4.39
CA THR A 320 53.92 11.55 5.81
C THR A 320 52.84 12.62 5.88
N THR A 321 51.66 12.26 6.36
CA THR A 321 50.61 13.24 6.67
C THR A 321 50.90 13.84 8.05
N GLY A 322 50.83 15.18 8.14
CA GLY A 322 50.86 15.85 9.44
C GLY A 322 49.53 15.67 10.19
N ALA A 323 49.48 16.18 11.42
CA ALA A 323 48.27 16.12 12.24
C ALA A 323 47.09 16.81 11.52
N VAL A 324 45.98 16.06 11.36
CA VAL A 324 44.71 16.58 10.89
C VAL A 324 44.06 17.36 12.01
N MET A 325 43.68 18.61 11.75
CA MET A 325 42.93 19.42 12.72
C MET A 325 41.50 19.58 12.26
N VAL A 326 40.58 19.42 13.20
CA VAL A 326 39.14 19.55 13.00
C VAL A 326 38.67 20.73 13.82
N SER A 327 37.96 21.68 13.21
CA SER A 327 37.33 22.77 13.95
C SER A 327 36.30 22.25 14.93
N GLY A 328 35.95 23.07 15.93
CA GLY A 328 34.71 22.87 16.66
C GLY A 328 33.50 22.84 15.70
N SER A 329 32.37 22.33 16.18
CA SER A 329 31.11 22.35 15.42
C SER A 329 29.93 22.56 16.35
N ILE A 330 29.03 23.47 15.98
CA ILE A 330 27.74 23.63 16.65
C ILE A 330 26.69 22.90 15.82
N SER A 331 25.93 22.00 16.44
CA SER A 331 24.87 21.29 15.73
C SER A 331 23.64 22.17 15.59
N VAL A 332 23.10 22.25 14.37
CA VAL A 332 21.73 22.72 14.14
C VAL A 332 20.80 21.53 14.10
N GLN A 333 19.83 21.51 15.00
CA GLN A 333 18.72 20.56 14.97
C GLN A 333 17.58 21.15 14.15
N HIS A 334 17.09 20.40 13.18
CA HIS A 334 15.92 20.78 12.41
C HIS A 334 15.10 19.52 12.08
N ARG A 335 13.92 19.71 11.51
CA ARG A 335 13.15 18.61 10.90
C ARG A 335 13.26 18.71 9.39
N MET A 336 13.49 17.59 8.70
CA MET A 336 13.46 17.62 7.24
C MET A 336 12.06 18.08 6.80
N PRO A 337 11.92 19.04 5.86
CA PRO A 337 10.62 19.52 5.45
C PRO A 337 9.86 18.38 4.77
N ARG A 338 8.53 18.45 4.81
CA ARG A 338 7.67 17.43 4.17
C ARG A 338 7.74 17.59 2.65
N PRO A 339 7.60 16.50 1.86
CA PRO A 339 7.45 16.58 0.42
C PRO A 339 6.31 17.51 0.06
N VAL A 340 6.48 18.23 -1.05
CA VAL A 340 5.37 18.97 -1.65
C VAL A 340 4.38 17.93 -2.20
N PRO A 341 3.05 18.08 -1.99
CA PRO A 341 2.03 17.32 -2.68
C PRO A 341 2.31 17.24 -4.16
N LEU A 342 2.18 16.02 -4.68
CA LEU A 342 2.25 15.80 -6.11
C LEU A 342 1.14 16.63 -6.76
N PRO A 343 1.46 17.44 -7.79
CA PRO A 343 0.44 18.20 -8.48
C PRO A 343 -0.56 17.25 -9.16
N ASP A 344 -1.78 17.74 -9.36
CA ASP A 344 -2.83 17.02 -10.06
C ASP A 344 -2.35 16.58 -11.45
N ASN A 345 -2.82 15.42 -11.90
CA ASN A 345 -2.49 14.93 -13.23
C ASN A 345 -3.07 15.90 -14.27
N GLN A 346 -2.24 16.32 -15.24
CA GLN A 346 -2.75 17.13 -16.36
C GLN A 346 -3.49 16.25 -17.35
N ASP A 347 -4.65 16.70 -17.83
CA ASP A 347 -5.46 15.98 -18.82
C ASP A 347 -4.70 15.68 -20.12
N THR A 348 -3.75 16.53 -20.48
CA THR A 348 -2.92 16.39 -21.68
C THR A 348 -1.70 15.48 -21.49
N ALA A 349 -1.39 15.07 -20.26
CA ALA A 349 -0.20 14.30 -19.90
C ALA A 349 -0.53 13.11 -18.97
N LYS A 350 -1.71 12.49 -19.15
CA LYS A 350 -2.21 11.35 -18.37
C LYS A 350 -1.25 10.14 -18.37
N ASN A 351 -0.49 9.94 -19.45
CA ASN A 351 0.49 8.87 -19.58
C ASN A 351 1.74 9.04 -18.67
N THR A 352 1.94 10.23 -18.11
CA THR A 352 3.03 10.55 -17.17
C THR A 352 2.50 10.89 -15.77
N ALA A 353 1.28 10.45 -15.46
CA ALA A 353 0.58 10.72 -14.20
C ALA A 353 1.50 10.52 -12.98
N LEU A 354 1.57 11.55 -12.16
CA LEU A 354 2.39 11.57 -10.95
C LEU A 354 1.64 10.95 -9.77
N GLN A 355 0.31 11.08 -9.74
CA GLN A 355 -0.62 10.55 -8.73
C GLN A 355 -1.15 9.12 -9.09
N PRO A 356 -1.76 8.35 -8.14
CA PRO A 356 -2.32 7.00 -8.34
C PRO A 356 -3.14 6.87 -9.62
N TRP A 357 -3.21 5.71 -10.26
CA TRP A 357 -4.28 5.55 -11.27
C TRP A 357 -5.67 5.52 -10.62
N ALA A 358 -5.75 5.18 -9.33
CA ALA A 358 -6.88 5.52 -8.44
C ALA A 358 -7.22 7.03 -8.38
N SER A 359 -6.28 7.94 -8.63
CA SER A 359 -6.49 9.40 -8.62
C SER A 359 -7.14 9.94 -9.90
N TYR A 360 -7.56 9.06 -10.81
CA TYR A 360 -8.36 9.48 -11.95
C TYR A 360 -9.72 10.08 -11.53
N PHE A 361 -10.20 9.82 -10.30
CA PHE A 361 -11.56 10.18 -9.87
C PHE A 361 -11.65 11.16 -8.69
N GLU A 362 -10.90 10.93 -7.62
CA GLU A 362 -10.98 11.76 -6.41
C GLU A 362 -9.56 12.11 -5.97
N VAL A 363 -9.00 13.13 -6.61
CA VAL A 363 -7.65 13.67 -6.33
C VAL A 363 -7.43 13.93 -4.82
N GLU A 364 -8.51 14.21 -4.09
CA GLU A 364 -8.50 14.49 -2.65
C GLU A 364 -8.60 13.24 -1.76
N ARG A 365 -8.90 12.04 -2.31
CA ARG A 365 -9.08 10.80 -1.54
C ARG A 365 -8.11 9.70 -1.99
N ASN A 366 -7.32 9.22 -1.02
CA ASN A 366 -6.31 8.18 -1.26
C ASN A 366 -6.83 6.74 -1.08
N LEU A 367 -8.06 6.57 -0.60
CA LEU A 367 -8.68 5.26 -0.36
C LEU A 367 -10.21 5.36 -0.39
N LEU A 368 -10.85 4.21 -0.59
CA LEU A 368 -12.26 3.97 -0.30
C LEU A 368 -12.37 3.22 1.03
N ALA A 369 -13.14 3.75 1.99
CA ALA A 369 -13.46 3.07 3.24
C ALA A 369 -14.97 3.01 3.43
N THR A 370 -15.52 1.80 3.51
CA THR A 370 -16.97 1.57 3.60
C THR A 370 -17.30 0.57 4.70
N PRO A 371 -18.48 0.69 5.35
CA PRO A 371 -18.95 -0.31 6.31
C PRO A 371 -19.44 -1.62 5.66
N SER A 372 -19.53 -1.64 4.34
CA SER A 372 -19.96 -2.76 3.50
C SER A 372 -18.83 -3.18 2.57
N PRO A 373 -18.73 -4.48 2.21
CA PRO A 373 -17.74 -4.93 1.23
C PRO A 373 -17.85 -4.11 -0.06
N ALA A 374 -16.74 -3.61 -0.56
CA ALA A 374 -16.71 -2.76 -1.74
C ALA A 374 -15.47 -3.03 -2.58
N ASP A 375 -15.62 -2.89 -3.89
CA ASP A 375 -14.53 -3.12 -4.82
C ASP A 375 -14.75 -2.36 -6.14
N GLU A 376 -13.67 -2.20 -6.93
CA GLU A 376 -13.67 -1.33 -8.11
C GLU A 376 -12.91 -1.88 -9.31
N ALA A 377 -13.53 -1.74 -10.49
CA ALA A 377 -12.90 -2.03 -11.78
C ALA A 377 -12.49 -0.73 -12.49
N PHE A 378 -11.35 -0.76 -13.17
CA PHE A 378 -10.79 0.35 -13.92
C PHE A 378 -10.20 -0.08 -15.26
N PHE A 379 -10.71 0.53 -16.34
CA PHE A 379 -10.25 0.31 -17.71
C PHE A 379 -9.63 1.60 -18.22
N ALA A 380 -8.35 1.55 -18.58
CA ALA A 380 -7.60 2.72 -19.01
C ALA A 380 -8.01 3.16 -20.43
N GLU A 381 -7.88 4.46 -20.69
CA GLU A 381 -8.05 5.05 -22.02
C GLU A 381 -7.06 4.45 -23.04
N PHE A 382 -7.53 4.29 -24.28
CA PHE A 382 -6.72 3.77 -25.38
C PHE A 382 -7.24 4.21 -26.75
N GLY A 383 -6.40 4.06 -27.78
CA GLY A 383 -6.70 4.47 -29.15
C GLY A 383 -6.27 5.90 -29.46
N THR A 384 -6.47 6.31 -30.71
CA THR A 384 -6.20 7.69 -31.17
C THR A 384 -7.47 8.25 -31.80
N PRO A 385 -7.69 9.58 -31.75
CA PRO A 385 -8.83 10.20 -32.42
C PRO A 385 -8.89 9.79 -33.90
N PRO A 386 -10.07 9.41 -34.45
CA PRO A 386 -11.41 9.47 -33.86
C PRO A 386 -11.85 8.22 -33.06
N ASN A 387 -11.06 7.13 -33.04
CA ASN A 387 -11.42 5.85 -32.42
C ASN A 387 -10.96 5.72 -30.95
N GLN A 388 -10.76 6.85 -30.27
CA GLN A 388 -10.30 6.90 -28.89
C GLN A 388 -11.40 6.42 -27.94
N GLN A 389 -11.06 5.46 -27.09
CA GLN A 389 -11.94 4.94 -26.06
C GLN A 389 -11.56 5.60 -24.72
N PRO A 390 -12.49 6.33 -24.08
CA PRO A 390 -12.21 6.98 -22.80
C PRO A 390 -11.99 5.94 -21.70
N ALA A 391 -11.31 6.34 -20.63
CA ALA A 391 -11.22 5.54 -19.41
C ALA A 391 -12.62 5.28 -18.82
N ARG A 392 -12.79 4.14 -18.12
CA ARG A 392 -14.07 3.74 -17.53
C ARG A 392 -13.86 3.12 -16.16
N ARG A 393 -14.78 3.41 -15.23
CA ARG A 393 -14.81 2.83 -13.89
C ARG A 393 -16.18 2.30 -13.53
N LEU A 394 -16.16 1.24 -12.74
CA LEU A 394 -17.31 0.65 -12.07
C LEU A 394 -16.95 0.40 -10.60
N GLN A 395 -17.66 1.04 -9.68
CA GLN A 395 -17.62 0.74 -8.25
C GLN A 395 -18.86 -0.07 -7.89
N MET A 396 -18.66 -1.14 -7.12
CA MET A 396 -19.74 -1.96 -6.58
C MET A 396 -19.59 -2.04 -5.06
N ILE A 397 -20.66 -1.75 -4.33
CA ILE A 397 -20.72 -1.85 -2.86
C ILE A 397 -21.82 -2.84 -2.52
N LEU A 398 -21.50 -3.89 -1.76
CA LEU A 398 -22.47 -4.91 -1.35
C LEU A 398 -23.34 -4.36 -0.21
N HIS A 399 -24.56 -3.94 -0.54
CA HIS A 399 -25.53 -3.42 0.41
C HIS A 399 -26.19 -4.54 1.21
N SER A 400 -26.63 -5.61 0.53
CA SER A 400 -27.19 -6.81 1.15
C SER A 400 -26.44 -8.05 0.63
N PRO A 401 -26.01 -8.99 1.50
CA PRO A 401 -26.16 -9.01 2.95
C PRO A 401 -25.38 -7.88 3.64
N ALA A 402 -26.00 -7.25 4.64
CA ALA A 402 -25.42 -6.10 5.32
C ALA A 402 -24.06 -6.45 5.94
N LYS A 403 -23.05 -5.59 5.73
CA LYS A 403 -21.69 -5.76 6.26
C LYS A 403 -20.99 -7.05 5.79
N GLY A 404 -21.49 -7.71 4.74
CA GLY A 404 -20.98 -9.00 4.27
C GLY A 404 -21.23 -10.15 5.26
N ALA A 405 -22.25 -10.06 6.11
CA ALA A 405 -22.55 -11.08 7.12
C ALA A 405 -23.76 -11.94 6.69
N VAL A 406 -23.57 -13.25 6.58
CA VAL A 406 -24.62 -14.20 6.20
C VAL A 406 -24.78 -15.28 7.26
N ASN A 407 -25.99 -15.80 7.41
CA ASN A 407 -26.27 -16.93 8.29
C ASN A 407 -26.59 -18.19 7.47
N ALA A 408 -26.77 -19.33 8.15
CA ALA A 408 -27.13 -20.58 7.49
C ALA A 408 -28.50 -20.54 6.78
N GLN A 409 -29.38 -19.63 7.19
CA GLN A 409 -30.73 -19.45 6.63
C GLN A 409 -30.81 -18.40 5.51
N TRP A 410 -29.67 -17.80 5.13
CA TRP A 410 -29.65 -16.75 4.13
C TRP A 410 -30.26 -17.25 2.81
N ASP A 411 -31.12 -16.42 2.21
CA ASP A 411 -31.87 -16.75 1.00
C ASP A 411 -31.03 -16.68 -0.28
N GLY A 412 -29.76 -16.30 -0.13
CA GLY A 412 -28.79 -16.20 -1.19
C GLY A 412 -28.85 -14.88 -1.96
N GLU A 413 -29.77 -13.96 -1.68
CA GLU A 413 -29.90 -12.71 -2.44
C GLU A 413 -28.74 -11.74 -2.18
N LEU A 414 -28.17 -11.20 -3.26
CA LEU A 414 -27.10 -10.19 -3.21
C LEU A 414 -27.63 -8.87 -3.80
N VAL A 415 -27.49 -7.77 -3.06
CA VAL A 415 -27.87 -6.43 -3.53
C VAL A 415 -26.65 -5.54 -3.54
N PHE A 416 -26.32 -5.00 -4.72
CA PHE A 416 -25.19 -4.09 -4.91
C PHE A 416 -25.65 -2.68 -5.23
N ASP A 417 -25.02 -1.70 -4.59
CA ASP A 417 -25.04 -0.30 -5.02
C ASP A 417 -23.94 -0.16 -6.08
N ILE A 418 -24.34 0.12 -7.32
CA ILE A 418 -23.41 0.21 -8.45
C ILE A 418 -23.28 1.67 -8.88
N LYS A 419 -22.02 2.16 -9.00
CA LYS A 419 -21.69 3.50 -9.47
C LYS A 419 -20.74 3.43 -10.65
N SER A 420 -21.02 4.22 -11.68
CA SER A 420 -20.12 4.40 -12.83
C SER A 420 -19.82 5.89 -13.03
N GLU A 421 -18.64 6.19 -13.58
CA GLU A 421 -18.18 7.56 -13.89
C GLU A 421 -19.18 8.35 -14.74
N GLN A 422 -19.83 7.68 -15.68
CA GLN A 422 -20.78 8.29 -16.62
C GLN A 422 -22.22 8.38 -16.03
N GLY A 423 -22.38 8.13 -14.72
CA GLY A 423 -23.68 8.13 -14.04
C GLY A 423 -24.45 6.80 -14.14
N SER A 424 -25.64 6.76 -13.55
CA SER A 424 -26.45 5.54 -13.34
C SER A 424 -26.93 4.89 -14.65
N MET A 425 -27.16 5.68 -15.71
CA MET A 425 -27.55 5.15 -17.03
C MET A 425 -26.42 4.34 -17.72
N ALA A 426 -25.17 4.51 -17.28
CA ALA A 426 -24.04 3.82 -17.87
C ALA A 426 -23.93 2.35 -17.44
N ILE A 427 -24.69 1.87 -16.45
CA ILE A 427 -24.71 0.44 -16.06
C ILE A 427 -25.22 -0.43 -17.22
N ALA A 428 -26.10 0.11 -18.08
CA ALA A 428 -26.50 -0.54 -19.31
C ALA A 428 -25.31 -0.85 -20.24
N ASN A 429 -24.20 -0.11 -20.10
CA ASN A 429 -22.96 -0.30 -20.85
C ASN A 429 -21.98 -1.26 -20.17
N TRP A 430 -22.43 -2.05 -19.19
CA TRP A 430 -21.62 -3.10 -18.56
C TRP A 430 -22.29 -4.47 -18.72
N ASN A 431 -21.47 -5.49 -18.91
CA ASN A 431 -21.83 -6.87 -18.63
C ASN A 431 -21.22 -7.25 -17.26
N ILE A 432 -22.03 -7.83 -16.40
CA ILE A 432 -21.68 -8.16 -15.01
C ILE A 432 -22.13 -9.59 -14.77
N GLU A 433 -21.19 -10.49 -14.55
CA GLU A 433 -21.42 -11.90 -14.21
C GLU A 433 -21.04 -12.09 -12.74
N VAL A 434 -22.01 -12.51 -11.91
CA VAL A 434 -21.79 -12.69 -10.47
C VAL A 434 -21.83 -14.17 -10.13
N GLU A 435 -20.85 -14.60 -9.33
CA GLU A 435 -20.76 -15.98 -8.83
C GLU A 435 -20.31 -15.99 -7.37
N VAL A 436 -20.89 -16.87 -6.55
CA VAL A 436 -20.39 -17.18 -5.21
C VAL A 436 -19.52 -18.43 -5.30
N THR A 437 -18.30 -18.34 -4.79
CA THR A 437 -17.32 -19.42 -4.81
C THR A 437 -16.84 -19.77 -3.42
N ASP A 438 -16.74 -21.07 -3.15
CA ASP A 438 -16.18 -21.60 -1.91
C ASP A 438 -15.74 -23.06 -2.06
N ALA A 439 -14.54 -23.39 -1.59
CA ALA A 439 -13.94 -24.73 -1.64
C ALA A 439 -14.08 -25.46 -2.99
N GLY A 440 -13.99 -24.71 -4.11
CA GLY A 440 -14.12 -25.24 -5.48
C GLY A 440 -15.56 -25.45 -5.97
N LYS A 441 -16.58 -25.10 -5.18
CA LYS A 441 -17.97 -24.98 -5.64
C LYS A 441 -18.24 -23.56 -6.12
N THR A 442 -19.05 -23.44 -7.17
CA THR A 442 -19.44 -22.16 -7.78
C THR A 442 -20.96 -22.13 -7.94
N PHE A 443 -21.59 -21.08 -7.44
CA PHE A 443 -23.02 -20.80 -7.59
C PHE A 443 -23.20 -19.55 -8.45
N LYS A 444 -23.89 -19.68 -9.58
CA LYS A 444 -24.12 -18.59 -10.52
C LYS A 444 -25.33 -17.76 -10.13
N TYR A 445 -25.28 -16.48 -10.49
CA TYR A 445 -26.32 -15.52 -10.19
C TYR A 445 -26.82 -14.83 -11.45
N SER A 446 -28.13 -14.61 -11.48
CA SER A 446 -28.81 -13.84 -12.52
C SER A 446 -29.39 -12.55 -11.94
N TYR A 447 -29.50 -11.52 -12.77
CA TYR A 447 -30.16 -10.27 -12.43
C TYR A 447 -30.96 -9.75 -13.62
N THR A 448 -31.98 -8.95 -13.33
CA THR A 448 -32.70 -8.23 -14.38
C THR A 448 -31.98 -6.92 -14.65
N LYS A 449 -31.45 -6.77 -15.88
CA LYS A 449 -30.78 -5.54 -16.27
C LYS A 449 -31.79 -4.38 -16.23
N PRO A 450 -31.45 -3.24 -15.59
CA PRO A 450 -32.32 -2.08 -15.58
C PRO A 450 -32.60 -1.64 -17.01
N LYS A 451 -33.88 -1.44 -17.36
CA LYS A 451 -34.23 -0.77 -18.62
C LYS A 451 -33.75 0.68 -18.51
N SER A 452 -33.13 1.21 -19.56
CA SER A 452 -32.77 2.65 -19.59
C SER A 452 -34.03 3.46 -19.26
N PRO A 453 -34.06 4.24 -18.17
CA PRO A 453 -35.20 5.10 -17.91
C PRO A 453 -35.29 6.17 -19.01
N ASP A 454 -36.51 6.57 -19.35
CA ASP A 454 -36.77 7.74 -20.20
C ASP A 454 -36.08 8.97 -19.58
N ASN A 455 -35.08 9.52 -20.29
CA ASN A 455 -34.47 10.86 -20.17
C ASN A 455 -34.68 11.62 -18.84
N THR A 456 -34.40 10.99 -17.70
CA THR A 456 -34.42 11.65 -16.39
C THR A 456 -33.03 11.50 -15.79
N PRO A 457 -32.29 12.62 -15.62
CA PRO A 457 -30.96 12.59 -15.04
C PRO A 457 -31.09 12.54 -13.51
N GLU A 458 -31.31 11.35 -12.95
CA GLU A 458 -31.13 11.15 -11.51
C GLU A 458 -29.80 10.47 -11.22
N ALA A 459 -29.01 11.12 -10.36
CA ALA A 459 -27.66 10.76 -9.96
C ALA A 459 -27.62 9.77 -8.77
N GLU A 460 -28.69 9.04 -8.52
CA GLU A 460 -28.76 8.11 -7.39
C GLU A 460 -28.08 6.77 -7.73
N PRO A 461 -27.40 6.12 -6.76
CA PRO A 461 -26.87 4.78 -6.92
C PRO A 461 -28.00 3.82 -7.27
N LEU A 462 -27.78 2.97 -8.26
CA LEU A 462 -28.76 1.99 -8.66
C LEU A 462 -28.54 0.70 -7.87
N ASN A 463 -29.53 0.33 -7.06
CA ASN A 463 -29.50 -0.92 -6.31
C ASN A 463 -29.90 -2.06 -7.26
N ILE A 464 -28.97 -2.97 -7.53
CA ILE A 464 -29.22 -4.13 -8.39
C ILE A 464 -29.23 -5.39 -7.52
N SER A 465 -30.35 -6.11 -7.57
CA SER A 465 -30.51 -7.41 -6.94
C SER A 465 -30.09 -8.54 -7.89
N PHE A 466 -29.28 -9.45 -7.36
CA PHE A 466 -28.83 -10.68 -7.99
C PHE A 466 -29.37 -11.87 -7.20
N THR A 467 -30.01 -12.79 -7.90
CA THR A 467 -30.60 -14.00 -7.33
C THR A 467 -29.84 -15.24 -7.78
N PRO A 468 -29.59 -16.22 -6.90
CA PRO A 468 -28.86 -17.43 -7.26
C PRO A 468 -29.69 -18.31 -8.20
N ASP A 469 -29.07 -18.81 -9.27
CA ASP A 469 -29.70 -19.71 -10.24
C ASP A 469 -30.09 -21.06 -9.59
N GLN A 470 -29.34 -21.46 -8.55
CA GLN A 470 -29.48 -22.72 -7.82
C GLN A 470 -29.69 -22.45 -6.32
N LYS A 471 -30.76 -21.73 -5.97
CA LYS A 471 -31.06 -21.29 -4.61
C LYS A 471 -31.05 -22.43 -3.57
N GLU A 472 -31.77 -23.52 -3.85
CA GLU A 472 -31.88 -24.65 -2.91
C GLU A 472 -30.53 -25.31 -2.63
N SER A 473 -29.71 -25.49 -3.67
CA SER A 473 -28.36 -26.08 -3.54
C SER A 473 -27.40 -25.18 -2.76
N LEU A 474 -27.52 -23.85 -2.91
CA LEU A 474 -26.75 -22.91 -2.11
C LEU A 474 -27.17 -23.00 -0.63
N GLN A 475 -28.47 -23.04 -0.33
CA GLN A 475 -28.96 -23.14 1.05
C GLN A 475 -28.52 -24.45 1.71
N GLU A 476 -28.63 -25.59 1.03
CA GLU A 476 -28.14 -26.88 1.54
C GLU A 476 -26.63 -26.83 1.80
N TYR A 477 -25.87 -26.12 0.97
CA TYR A 477 -24.44 -25.93 1.18
C TYR A 477 -24.14 -25.10 2.43
N LEU A 478 -24.90 -24.02 2.67
CA LEU A 478 -24.73 -23.12 3.82
C LEU A 478 -25.07 -23.78 5.16
N VAL A 479 -26.03 -24.71 5.20
CA VAL A 479 -26.38 -25.45 6.43
C VAL A 479 -25.20 -26.20 7.02
N ASN A 480 -24.25 -26.63 6.19
CA ASN A 480 -23.08 -27.37 6.62
C ASN A 480 -21.89 -26.47 7.01
N LYS A 481 -22.06 -25.15 6.96
CA LYS A 481 -20.98 -24.18 7.24
C LYS A 481 -20.91 -23.83 8.71
N VAL A 482 -19.69 -23.67 9.21
CA VAL A 482 -19.45 -23.24 10.60
C VAL A 482 -19.31 -21.73 10.66
N ALA A 483 -19.80 -21.13 11.75
CA ALA A 483 -19.61 -19.71 12.02
C ALA A 483 -18.12 -19.31 11.98
N GLY A 484 -17.84 -18.20 11.30
CA GLY A 484 -16.48 -17.69 11.07
C GLY A 484 -15.88 -18.11 9.72
N GLU A 485 -16.44 -19.12 9.04
CA GLU A 485 -16.09 -19.42 7.64
C GLU A 485 -16.45 -18.27 6.71
N THR A 486 -15.84 -18.24 5.52
CA THR A 486 -15.99 -17.17 4.55
C THR A 486 -16.39 -17.72 3.18
N LEU A 487 -17.26 -17.00 2.49
CA LEU A 487 -17.60 -17.23 1.07
C LEU A 487 -17.03 -16.06 0.26
N THR A 488 -16.63 -16.30 -0.98
CA THR A 488 -16.17 -15.22 -1.87
C THR A 488 -17.19 -14.99 -2.97
N VAL A 489 -17.82 -13.80 -2.97
CA VAL A 489 -18.59 -13.32 -4.12
C VAL A 489 -17.59 -12.74 -5.11
N THR A 490 -17.65 -13.19 -6.35
CA THR A 490 -16.88 -12.65 -7.47
C THR A 490 -17.81 -12.00 -8.47
N ALA A 491 -17.46 -10.81 -8.96
CA ALA A 491 -18.18 -10.14 -10.03
C ALA A 491 -17.23 -9.87 -11.19
N LYS A 492 -17.40 -10.61 -12.29
CA LYS A 492 -16.65 -10.41 -13.52
C LYS A 492 -17.34 -9.34 -14.36
N VAL A 493 -16.65 -8.21 -14.55
CA VAL A 493 -17.22 -7.01 -15.18
C VAL A 493 -16.51 -6.70 -16.48
N LYS A 494 -17.30 -6.44 -17.53
CA LYS A 494 -16.83 -6.12 -18.89
C LYS A 494 -17.56 -4.88 -19.41
N PRO A 495 -16.84 -3.85 -19.85
CA PRO A 495 -17.48 -2.71 -20.50
C PRO A 495 -17.97 -3.09 -21.90
N ILE A 496 -19.18 -2.66 -22.24
CA ILE A 496 -19.77 -2.75 -23.58
C ILE A 496 -19.27 -1.54 -24.37
N VAL A 497 -18.57 -1.78 -25.48
CA VAL A 497 -17.98 -0.72 -26.32
C VAL A 497 -18.77 -0.61 -27.62
N GLN A 498 -19.13 0.62 -28.03
CA GLN A 498 -19.76 0.90 -29.33
C GLN A 498 -18.95 1.98 -30.08
N PRO A 499 -18.52 1.76 -31.35
CA PRO A 499 -18.59 0.49 -32.09
C PRO A 499 -17.77 -0.61 -31.37
N PRO A 500 -18.06 -1.91 -31.59
CA PRO A 500 -17.31 -2.99 -30.94
C PRO A 500 -15.83 -2.83 -31.29
N ALA A 501 -15.04 -2.40 -30.30
CA ALA A 501 -13.60 -2.31 -30.45
C ALA A 501 -13.02 -3.73 -30.43
N VAL A 502 -11.84 -3.86 -31.02
CA VAL A 502 -11.00 -5.08 -31.08
C VAL A 502 -10.74 -5.69 -29.68
N THR A 503 -11.05 -5.00 -28.58
CA THR A 503 -10.93 -5.44 -27.18
C THR A 503 -12.08 -6.32 -26.67
N ASP A 504 -12.78 -7.03 -27.56
CA ASP A 504 -13.87 -7.92 -27.15
C ASP A 504 -13.32 -8.97 -26.15
N ASN A 505 -14.04 -9.19 -25.05
CA ASN A 505 -13.70 -10.06 -23.89
C ASN A 505 -12.69 -9.59 -22.84
N PHE A 506 -12.21 -8.34 -22.84
CA PHE A 506 -11.46 -7.86 -21.68
C PHE A 506 -12.39 -7.60 -20.47
N SER A 507 -12.11 -8.28 -19.35
CA SER A 507 -12.88 -8.17 -18.10
C SER A 507 -11.96 -8.06 -16.89
N GLN A 508 -12.47 -7.48 -15.81
CA GLN A 508 -11.83 -7.53 -14.49
C GLN A 508 -12.75 -8.24 -13.50
N THR A 509 -12.18 -8.88 -12.49
CA THR A 509 -12.93 -9.62 -11.47
C THR A 509 -12.84 -8.89 -10.14
N LEU A 510 -13.98 -8.44 -9.65
CA LEU A 510 -14.16 -7.86 -8.33
C LEU A 510 -14.43 -8.97 -7.32
N SER A 511 -14.04 -8.79 -6.06
CA SER A 511 -14.16 -9.81 -5.01
C SER A 511 -14.68 -9.22 -3.71
N PHE A 512 -15.67 -9.87 -3.11
CA PHE A 512 -16.32 -9.47 -1.86
C PHE A 512 -16.36 -10.67 -0.91
N GLU A 513 -15.77 -10.52 0.27
CA GLU A 513 -15.80 -11.56 1.31
C GLU A 513 -17.13 -11.49 2.07
N LEU A 514 -17.85 -12.63 2.12
CA LEU A 514 -18.96 -12.84 3.03
C LEU A 514 -18.49 -13.71 4.19
N ARG A 515 -19.00 -13.45 5.39
CA ARG A 515 -18.66 -14.22 6.59
C ARG A 515 -19.90 -14.87 7.18
N ILE A 516 -19.79 -16.16 7.48
CA ILE A 516 -20.83 -16.92 8.17
C ILE A 516 -20.89 -16.47 9.63
N ILE A 517 -22.04 -15.97 10.07
CA ILE A 517 -22.28 -15.57 11.46
C ILE A 517 -22.98 -16.67 12.24
N ASP A 518 -22.72 -16.70 13.55
CA ASP A 518 -23.50 -17.49 14.50
C ASP A 518 -24.73 -16.68 14.91
N GLU A 519 -25.93 -17.21 14.65
CA GLU A 519 -27.19 -16.55 15.00
C GLU A 519 -27.44 -16.54 16.52
N THR A 520 -26.84 -17.46 17.26
CA THR A 520 -27.08 -17.65 18.69
C THR A 520 -26.11 -16.87 19.56
N ALA A 521 -24.93 -16.52 19.03
CA ALA A 521 -23.91 -15.81 19.76
C ALA A 521 -24.13 -14.29 19.71
N PHE A 522 -24.05 -13.62 20.86
CA PHE A 522 -24.09 -12.16 20.88
C PHE A 522 -22.88 -11.56 20.13
N PRO A 523 -23.09 -10.75 19.07
CA PRO A 523 -22.00 -10.14 18.34
C PRO A 523 -21.31 -9.10 19.23
N LEU A 524 -20.00 -8.95 19.07
CA LEU A 524 -19.30 -7.81 19.66
C LEU A 524 -19.91 -6.52 19.07
N PRO A 525 -19.99 -5.41 19.84
CA PRO A 525 -20.54 -4.15 19.37
C PRO A 525 -19.51 -3.44 18.46
N LEU A 526 -19.14 -4.11 17.38
CA LEU A 526 -18.18 -3.70 16.37
C LEU A 526 -18.83 -3.81 15.00
N GLN A 527 -18.48 -2.90 14.12
CA GLN A 527 -18.90 -2.84 12.73
C GLN A 527 -17.64 -2.95 11.87
N PRO A 528 -17.62 -3.85 10.87
CA PRO A 528 -16.48 -3.96 9.97
C PRO A 528 -16.42 -2.72 9.07
N TYR A 529 -15.20 -2.38 8.68
CA TYR A 529 -14.87 -1.44 7.63
C TYR A 529 -13.97 -2.13 6.63
N PHE A 530 -14.29 -1.97 5.36
CA PHE A 530 -13.56 -2.48 4.21
C PHE A 530 -12.83 -1.31 3.58
N ILE A 531 -11.52 -1.43 3.46
CA ILE A 531 -10.61 -0.40 3.00
C ILE A 531 -9.97 -0.88 1.69
N HIS A 532 -10.16 -0.10 0.65
CA HIS A 532 -9.63 -0.34 -0.69
C HIS A 532 -8.72 0.82 -1.11
N PHE A 533 -7.48 0.53 -1.50
CA PHE A 533 -6.52 1.55 -1.94
C PHE A 533 -5.50 1.00 -2.96
N GLU A 534 -4.73 1.90 -3.57
CA GLU A 534 -3.69 1.60 -4.55
C GLU A 534 -2.41 2.41 -4.27
N ASP A 535 -1.28 1.98 -4.84
CA ASP A 535 -0.03 2.74 -4.85
C ASP A 535 0.46 3.02 -6.29
N PRO A 536 0.43 4.27 -6.77
CA PRO A 536 0.91 4.65 -8.11
C PRO A 536 2.35 4.24 -8.36
N GLU A 537 3.21 4.44 -7.36
CA GLU A 537 4.64 4.22 -7.55
C GLU A 537 4.89 2.73 -7.75
N TYR A 538 4.21 1.90 -6.97
CA TYR A 538 4.20 0.47 -7.17
C TYR A 538 3.57 0.08 -8.51
N ASN A 539 2.43 0.67 -8.91
CA ASN A 539 1.81 0.42 -10.23
C ASN A 539 2.77 0.74 -11.39
N ARG A 540 3.60 1.79 -11.29
CA ARG A 540 4.64 2.09 -12.28
C ARG A 540 5.71 1.01 -12.35
N GLN A 541 6.05 0.36 -11.24
CA GLN A 541 6.99 -0.75 -11.19
C GLN A 541 6.39 -2.06 -11.77
N LEU A 542 5.06 -2.19 -11.81
CA LEU A 542 4.37 -3.35 -12.38
C LEU A 542 4.30 -3.35 -13.91
N ALA A 543 4.64 -2.22 -14.55
CA ALA A 543 4.71 -2.15 -15.99
C ALA A 543 5.83 -3.07 -16.49
N SER A 544 5.51 -3.94 -17.45
CA SER A 544 6.47 -4.91 -17.98
C SER A 544 6.40 -4.99 -19.50
N PRO A 545 7.48 -5.39 -20.17
CA PRO A 545 7.42 -5.70 -21.59
C PRO A 545 6.55 -6.94 -21.84
N ALA A 546 5.72 -6.90 -22.88
CA ALA A 546 5.05 -8.07 -23.43
C ALA A 546 6.06 -9.03 -24.07
N ALA A 547 5.74 -10.32 -24.12
CA ALA A 547 6.41 -11.26 -25.01
C ALA A 547 5.56 -11.41 -26.28
N HIS A 548 6.20 -11.52 -27.44
CA HIS A 548 5.48 -11.69 -28.69
C HIS A 548 6.27 -12.49 -29.71
N ALA A 549 5.55 -13.09 -30.66
CA ALA A 549 6.10 -13.73 -31.84
C ALA A 549 5.27 -13.30 -33.05
N SER A 550 5.94 -13.09 -34.18
CA SER A 550 5.28 -12.67 -35.42
C SER A 550 5.56 -13.64 -36.56
N GLY A 551 4.60 -13.78 -37.46
CA GLY A 551 4.72 -14.57 -38.69
C GLY A 551 4.05 -13.87 -39.87
N ASN A 552 4.54 -14.17 -41.07
CA ASN A 552 4.03 -13.58 -42.31
C ASN A 552 3.12 -14.57 -43.01
N VAL A 553 1.89 -14.16 -43.32
CA VAL A 553 0.89 -14.96 -44.02
C VAL A 553 0.59 -14.29 -45.36
N LYS A 554 0.66 -15.07 -46.43
CA LYS A 554 0.35 -14.60 -47.79
C LYS A 554 -1.13 -14.84 -48.10
N VAL A 555 -1.85 -13.79 -48.45
CA VAL A 555 -3.29 -13.83 -48.74
C VAL A 555 -3.54 -13.35 -50.17
N LEU A 556 -4.42 -14.03 -50.88
CA LEU A 556 -4.89 -13.60 -52.19
C LEU A 556 -5.96 -12.52 -52.00
N THR A 557 -5.68 -11.31 -52.48
CA THR A 557 -6.59 -10.18 -52.37
C THR A 557 -7.18 -9.86 -53.74
N THR A 558 -8.51 -9.82 -53.84
CA THR A 558 -9.22 -9.36 -55.04
C THR A 558 -9.48 -7.87 -54.88
N GLN A 559 -8.86 -7.02 -55.71
CA GLN A 559 -9.22 -5.59 -55.72
C GLN A 559 -10.59 -5.42 -56.38
N GLU A 560 -11.57 -4.90 -55.65
CA GLU A 560 -12.96 -4.75 -56.13
C GLU A 560 -13.16 -3.67 -57.22
N LEU A 561 -12.12 -2.98 -57.70
CA LEU A 561 -12.33 -1.77 -58.51
C LEU A 561 -11.73 -1.71 -59.92
N VAL A 562 -10.91 -2.66 -60.40
CA VAL A 562 -10.51 -2.68 -61.83
C VAL A 562 -10.24 -4.10 -62.33
N THR A 563 -11.21 -4.68 -63.04
CA THR A 563 -11.16 -5.96 -63.79
C THR A 563 -10.87 -7.27 -63.00
N PRO A 564 -11.56 -8.40 -63.29
CA PRO A 564 -11.54 -9.61 -62.46
C PRO A 564 -10.26 -10.48 -62.56
N THR A 565 -9.18 -9.99 -63.16
CA THR A 565 -8.03 -10.82 -63.59
C THR A 565 -6.73 -10.60 -62.82
N ASN A 566 -6.63 -9.60 -61.95
CA ASN A 566 -5.42 -9.38 -61.14
C ASN A 566 -5.66 -9.81 -59.69
N GLN A 567 -5.37 -11.08 -59.40
CA GLN A 567 -5.18 -11.56 -58.04
C GLN A 567 -3.76 -11.18 -57.60
N GLU A 568 -3.64 -10.25 -56.65
CA GLU A 568 -2.36 -9.89 -56.07
C GLU A 568 -2.18 -10.62 -54.72
N LEU A 569 -0.97 -11.16 -54.52
CA LEU A 569 -0.62 -11.93 -53.34
C LEU A 569 -0.03 -10.96 -52.31
N VAL A 570 -0.84 -10.50 -51.37
CA VAL A 570 -0.42 -9.53 -50.34
C VAL A 570 0.08 -10.29 -49.11
N THR A 571 1.21 -9.85 -48.55
CA THR A 571 1.77 -10.43 -47.32
C THR A 571 1.28 -9.61 -46.13
N HIS A 572 0.66 -10.29 -45.17
CA HIS A 572 0.17 -9.73 -43.91
C HIS A 572 0.95 -10.31 -42.73
N THR A 573 1.20 -9.48 -41.74
CA THR A 573 1.90 -9.84 -40.51
C THR A 573 0.88 -10.19 -39.43
N VAL A 574 1.06 -11.35 -38.80
CA VAL A 574 0.31 -11.76 -37.60
C VAL A 574 1.24 -11.74 -36.40
N LYS A 575 0.78 -11.19 -35.29
CA LYS A 575 1.52 -11.10 -34.03
C LYS A 575 0.74 -11.79 -32.92
N LEU A 576 1.32 -12.83 -32.31
CA LEU A 576 0.85 -13.43 -31.06
C LEU A 576 1.57 -12.74 -29.89
N SER A 577 0.82 -12.23 -28.91
CA SER A 577 1.37 -11.50 -27.76
C SER A 577 0.83 -12.03 -26.44
N VAL A 578 1.68 -12.04 -25.41
CA VAL A 578 1.36 -12.39 -24.02
C VAL A 578 1.91 -11.33 -23.07
N ASP A 579 1.34 -11.23 -21.86
CA ASP A 579 1.57 -10.09 -20.98
C ASP A 579 2.96 -10.05 -20.32
N ARG A 580 3.68 -11.19 -20.25
CA ARG A 580 5.02 -11.31 -19.67
C ARG A 580 5.88 -12.34 -20.40
N ARG A 581 7.20 -12.25 -20.22
CA ARG A 581 8.16 -13.26 -20.68
C ARG A 581 8.38 -14.40 -19.69
N GLU A 582 8.06 -14.14 -18.43
CA GLU A 582 8.27 -15.04 -17.29
C GLU A 582 6.99 -15.13 -16.46
N TYR A 583 6.70 -16.33 -15.96
CA TYR A 583 5.54 -16.62 -15.12
C TYR A 583 5.93 -17.50 -13.92
N ASN A 584 5.22 -17.35 -12.80
CA ASN A 584 5.20 -18.37 -11.75
C ASN A 584 4.17 -19.48 -12.12
N PRO A 585 4.27 -20.69 -11.54
CA PRO A 585 3.41 -21.82 -11.89
C PRO A 585 1.89 -21.59 -11.78
N ASP A 586 1.47 -20.65 -10.94
CA ASP A 586 0.10 -20.29 -10.61
C ASP A 586 -0.31 -18.92 -11.16
N SER A 587 0.53 -18.29 -11.97
CA SER A 587 0.25 -16.98 -12.54
C SER A 587 -0.95 -17.02 -13.48
N VAL A 588 -1.68 -15.90 -13.55
CA VAL A 588 -2.67 -15.65 -14.61
C VAL A 588 -1.95 -15.11 -15.84
N MET A 589 -2.15 -15.74 -16.98
CA MET A 589 -1.65 -15.32 -18.28
C MET A 589 -2.74 -14.57 -19.04
N ALA A 590 -2.35 -13.48 -19.69
CA ALA A 590 -3.20 -12.78 -20.65
C ALA A 590 -2.55 -12.79 -22.03
N LEU A 591 -3.30 -13.17 -23.06
CA LEU A 591 -2.81 -13.28 -24.43
C LEU A 591 -3.83 -12.80 -25.46
N ARG A 592 -3.32 -12.39 -26.62
CA ARG A 592 -4.12 -12.05 -27.81
C ARG A 592 -3.28 -12.25 -29.07
N TYR A 593 -3.94 -12.29 -30.23
CA TYR A 593 -3.24 -12.22 -31.51
C TYR A 593 -3.86 -11.17 -32.42
N ASP A 594 -3.02 -10.48 -33.17
CA ASP A 594 -3.40 -9.31 -33.97
C ASP A 594 -2.85 -9.44 -35.39
N TRP A 595 -3.64 -9.00 -36.37
CA TRP A 595 -3.19 -8.76 -37.75
C TRP A 595 -2.75 -7.31 -37.92
N ASP A 596 -1.83 -7.06 -38.85
CA ASP A 596 -1.52 -5.71 -39.33
C ASP A 596 -2.70 -5.06 -40.07
N ASP A 597 -3.49 -5.86 -40.78
CA ASP A 597 -4.76 -5.49 -41.41
C ASP A 597 -5.93 -6.26 -40.78
N THR A 598 -6.80 -5.53 -40.07
CA THR A 598 -7.95 -6.10 -39.36
C THR A 598 -9.00 -6.72 -40.29
N THR A 599 -9.04 -6.35 -41.57
CA THR A 599 -10.02 -6.89 -42.54
C THR A 599 -9.70 -8.31 -43.00
N VAL A 600 -8.45 -8.74 -42.83
CA VAL A 600 -7.97 -10.05 -43.27
C VAL A 600 -8.29 -11.14 -42.25
N GLY A 601 -8.32 -10.79 -40.96
CA GLY A 601 -8.52 -11.73 -39.86
C GLY A 601 -9.80 -12.55 -40.00
N ASP A 602 -10.87 -11.97 -40.55
CA ASP A 602 -12.17 -12.63 -40.73
C ASP A 602 -12.14 -13.78 -41.75
N LYS A 603 -11.10 -13.89 -42.58
CA LYS A 603 -10.94 -15.00 -43.54
C LYS A 603 -10.33 -16.25 -42.92
N PHE A 604 -9.81 -16.17 -41.69
CA PHE A 604 -9.09 -17.25 -41.04
C PHE A 604 -9.81 -17.74 -39.78
N THR A 605 -9.53 -18.98 -39.40
CA THR A 605 -9.79 -19.54 -38.07
C THR A 605 -8.46 -19.78 -37.39
N ALA A 606 -8.31 -19.31 -36.15
CA ALA A 606 -7.11 -19.50 -35.37
C ALA A 606 -7.29 -20.60 -34.31
N GLN A 607 -6.28 -21.45 -34.14
CA GLN A 607 -6.19 -22.43 -33.06
C GLN A 607 -4.89 -22.21 -32.29
N LEU A 608 -4.95 -22.19 -30.97
CA LEU A 608 -3.79 -22.09 -30.09
C LEU A 608 -3.52 -23.44 -29.43
N LYS A 609 -2.33 -24.01 -29.66
CA LYS A 609 -1.85 -25.20 -28.96
C LYS A 609 -0.87 -24.79 -27.87
N LEU A 610 -1.03 -25.38 -26.69
CA LEU A 610 -0.15 -25.16 -25.54
C LEU A 610 0.72 -26.40 -25.34
N GLN A 611 2.02 -26.18 -25.16
CA GLN A 611 3.00 -27.26 -24.97
C GLN A 611 3.92 -26.93 -23.81
N ARG A 612 4.17 -27.90 -22.94
CA ARG A 612 5.21 -27.83 -21.91
C ARG A 612 6.50 -28.40 -22.48
N ILE A 613 7.60 -27.68 -22.33
CA ILE A 613 8.96 -28.17 -22.59
C ILE A 613 9.65 -28.27 -21.23
N ASN A 614 9.97 -29.49 -20.81
CA ASN A 614 10.64 -29.71 -19.53
C ASN A 614 12.13 -29.29 -19.58
N SER A 615 12.83 -29.38 -18.45
CA SER A 615 14.27 -29.04 -18.36
C SER A 615 15.18 -29.93 -19.22
N GLU A 616 14.69 -31.09 -19.67
CA GLU A 616 15.40 -32.03 -20.56
C GLU A 616 15.09 -31.77 -22.05
N GLY A 617 14.24 -30.78 -22.36
CA GLY A 617 13.81 -30.44 -23.72
C GLY A 617 12.68 -31.33 -24.28
N VAL A 618 12.07 -32.18 -23.47
CA VAL A 618 10.94 -33.03 -23.86
C VAL A 618 9.65 -32.22 -23.89
N THR A 619 8.98 -32.24 -25.05
CA THR A 619 7.70 -31.54 -25.26
C THR A 619 6.52 -32.42 -24.87
N SER A 620 5.52 -31.85 -24.19
CA SER A 620 4.25 -32.49 -23.84
C SER A 620 3.08 -31.55 -24.13
N ASP A 621 2.04 -32.03 -24.81
CA ASP A 621 0.84 -31.24 -25.10
C ASP A 621 0.02 -30.97 -23.83
N LEU A 622 -0.49 -29.75 -23.73
CA LEU A 622 -1.36 -29.29 -22.64
C LEU A 622 -2.78 -29.04 -23.15
N LEU A 623 -3.74 -29.19 -22.24
CA LEU A 623 -5.15 -28.86 -22.43
C LEU A 623 -5.55 -27.77 -21.43
N LEU A 624 -6.33 -26.81 -21.92
CA LEU A 624 -7.04 -25.84 -21.10
C LEU A 624 -8.53 -26.16 -21.16
N PRO A 625 -9.19 -26.51 -20.04
CA PRO A 625 -10.61 -26.88 -20.06
C PRO A 625 -11.55 -25.74 -20.47
N SER A 626 -11.22 -24.51 -20.07
CA SER A 626 -11.95 -23.29 -20.38
C SER A 626 -11.02 -22.09 -20.16
N PRO A 627 -11.06 -21.04 -21.01
CA PRO A 627 -11.82 -20.93 -22.25
C PRO A 627 -11.29 -21.84 -23.38
N SER A 628 -12.11 -22.05 -24.42
CA SER A 628 -11.69 -22.79 -25.62
C SER A 628 -10.55 -22.08 -26.35
N LEU A 629 -9.55 -22.85 -26.77
CA LEU A 629 -8.40 -22.36 -27.55
C LEU A 629 -8.56 -22.63 -29.06
N ASP A 630 -9.74 -23.09 -29.47
CA ASP A 630 -10.12 -23.31 -30.86
C ASP A 630 -10.96 -22.13 -31.38
N LYS A 631 -10.77 -21.77 -32.65
CA LYS A 631 -11.50 -20.69 -33.36
C LYS A 631 -11.37 -19.33 -32.66
N LEU A 632 -10.16 -18.98 -32.27
CA LEU A 632 -9.87 -17.69 -31.65
C LEU A 632 -10.15 -16.54 -32.62
N LEU A 633 -10.77 -15.48 -32.15
CA LEU A 633 -10.98 -14.25 -32.89
C LEU A 633 -9.77 -13.32 -32.71
N SER A 634 -9.38 -12.62 -33.77
CA SER A 634 -8.27 -11.67 -33.69
C SER A 634 -8.64 -10.49 -32.80
N GLY A 635 -7.67 -9.99 -32.05
CA GLY A 635 -7.85 -8.87 -31.13
C GLY A 635 -8.45 -9.21 -29.78
N THR A 636 -9.17 -10.32 -29.69
CA THR A 636 -9.83 -10.77 -28.47
C THR A 636 -8.82 -11.17 -27.40
N LEU A 637 -8.98 -10.63 -26.19
CA LEU A 637 -8.14 -10.99 -25.05
C LEU A 637 -8.60 -12.32 -24.45
N ILE A 638 -7.65 -13.19 -24.16
CA ILE A 638 -7.86 -14.47 -23.47
C ILE A 638 -7.05 -14.44 -22.18
N GLN A 639 -7.70 -14.78 -21.07
CA GLN A 639 -7.07 -14.85 -19.75
C GLN A 639 -7.38 -16.19 -19.09
N PHE A 640 -6.37 -16.84 -18.51
CA PHE A 640 -6.52 -18.09 -17.75
C PHE A 640 -5.36 -18.28 -16.76
N SER A 641 -5.59 -19.08 -15.71
CA SER A 641 -4.54 -19.45 -14.77
C SER A 641 -3.69 -20.60 -15.34
N LEU A 642 -2.37 -20.51 -15.18
CA LEU A 642 -1.49 -21.63 -15.54
C LEU A 642 -1.74 -22.88 -14.68
N ALA A 643 -2.35 -22.73 -13.50
CA ALA A 643 -2.75 -23.84 -12.64
C ALA A 643 -3.89 -24.69 -13.24
N ASP A 644 -4.68 -24.12 -14.16
CA ASP A 644 -5.81 -24.80 -14.82
C ASP A 644 -5.37 -25.75 -15.95
N LEU A 645 -4.10 -25.71 -16.32
CA LEU A 645 -3.55 -26.53 -17.39
C LEU A 645 -3.47 -28.01 -16.98
N LYS A 646 -3.88 -28.88 -17.89
CA LYS A 646 -3.88 -30.34 -17.73
C LYS A 646 -3.02 -31.00 -18.80
N LEU A 647 -2.40 -32.13 -18.47
CA LEU A 647 -1.64 -32.91 -19.45
C LEU A 647 -2.59 -33.61 -20.42
N LYS A 648 -2.32 -33.49 -21.72
CA LYS A 648 -3.04 -34.24 -22.75
C LYS A 648 -2.52 -35.68 -22.79
N GLN A 649 -3.23 -36.62 -22.15
CA GLN A 649 -2.90 -38.05 -22.24
C GLN A 649 -3.72 -38.73 -23.35
N ASN A 650 -3.04 -39.30 -24.34
CA ASN A 650 -3.63 -40.29 -25.25
C ASN A 650 -3.44 -41.69 -24.62
N PRO A 651 -4.46 -42.57 -24.48
CA PRO A 651 -5.80 -42.54 -25.07
C PRO A 651 -6.96 -42.57 -24.05
N GLN A 652 -6.85 -41.88 -22.91
CA GLN A 652 -7.96 -41.77 -21.94
C GLN A 652 -8.26 -40.29 -21.63
N PRO A 653 -9.42 -39.77 -22.09
CA PRO A 653 -9.82 -38.37 -21.88
C PRO A 653 -10.14 -37.99 -20.42
N GLU A 654 -10.01 -38.92 -19.46
CA GLU A 654 -10.38 -38.72 -18.05
C GLU A 654 -9.20 -38.53 -17.08
N SER A 655 -7.97 -38.43 -17.59
CA SER A 655 -6.83 -38.07 -16.74
C SER A 655 -6.85 -36.57 -16.40
N ASN A 656 -7.60 -36.19 -15.36
CA ASN A 656 -7.60 -34.87 -14.72
C ASN A 656 -6.29 -34.56 -13.96
N LYS A 657 -5.13 -35.04 -14.43
CA LYS A 657 -3.86 -34.76 -13.77
C LYS A 657 -3.41 -33.35 -14.15
N SER A 658 -3.41 -32.45 -13.16
CA SER A 658 -2.84 -31.10 -13.30
C SER A 658 -1.43 -31.19 -13.87
N ALA A 659 -1.15 -30.33 -14.86
CA ALA A 659 0.15 -30.27 -15.51
C ALA A 659 1.23 -29.62 -14.65
N LEU A 660 0.83 -28.99 -13.52
CA LEU A 660 1.61 -28.21 -12.55
C LEU A 660 3.05 -27.93 -13.01
N LEU A 661 3.18 -26.83 -13.77
CA LEU A 661 4.44 -26.39 -14.34
C LEU A 661 5.48 -26.16 -13.25
N GLN A 662 6.72 -26.59 -13.51
CA GLN A 662 7.82 -26.45 -12.57
C GLN A 662 8.73 -25.28 -12.96
N PRO A 663 9.36 -24.59 -11.99
CA PRO A 663 10.41 -23.63 -12.28
C PRO A 663 11.54 -24.25 -13.11
N GLY A 664 11.95 -23.56 -14.18
CA GLY A 664 12.92 -24.03 -15.17
C GLY A 664 12.30 -24.65 -16.43
N GLU A 665 10.99 -24.92 -16.44
CA GLU A 665 10.27 -25.35 -17.64
C GLU A 665 9.91 -24.17 -18.55
N THR A 666 9.62 -24.45 -19.82
CA THR A 666 9.13 -23.47 -20.80
C THR A 666 7.72 -23.82 -21.23
N LEU A 667 6.83 -22.83 -21.22
CA LEU A 667 5.51 -22.93 -21.83
C LEU A 667 5.57 -22.36 -23.25
N GLN A 668 5.29 -23.20 -24.24
CA GLN A 668 5.24 -22.82 -25.65
C GLN A 668 3.79 -22.70 -26.11
N LEU A 669 3.49 -21.56 -26.74
CA LEU A 669 2.22 -21.22 -27.34
C LEU A 669 2.38 -21.25 -28.87
N LYS A 670 1.65 -22.12 -29.54
CA LYS A 670 1.70 -22.31 -30.99
C LYS A 670 0.38 -21.90 -31.63
N LEU A 671 0.38 -20.78 -32.35
CA LEU A 671 -0.77 -20.27 -33.10
C LEU A 671 -0.78 -20.86 -34.51
N LEU A 672 -1.85 -21.59 -34.83
CA LEU A 672 -2.12 -22.17 -36.14
C LEU A 672 -3.27 -21.40 -36.80
N LEU A 673 -3.09 -21.00 -38.06
CA LEU A 673 -4.08 -20.26 -38.83
C LEU A 673 -4.55 -21.11 -39.99
N THR A 674 -5.86 -21.32 -40.11
CA THR A 674 -6.49 -22.07 -41.20
C THR A 674 -7.43 -21.15 -41.96
N GLU A 675 -7.29 -21.06 -43.28
CA GLU A 675 -8.21 -20.28 -44.10
C GLU A 675 -9.61 -20.92 -44.09
N LYS A 676 -10.66 -20.12 -43.93
CA LYS A 676 -12.05 -20.63 -43.90
C LYS A 676 -12.34 -21.40 -45.19
N GLY A 677 -12.78 -22.65 -45.05
CA GLY A 677 -13.04 -23.56 -46.17
C GLY A 677 -11.86 -24.47 -46.54
N LYS A 678 -10.68 -24.30 -45.93
CA LYS A 678 -9.56 -25.25 -46.02
C LYS A 678 -9.46 -26.08 -44.74
N GLU A 679 -8.93 -27.30 -44.88
CA GLU A 679 -8.77 -28.24 -43.75
C GLU A 679 -7.41 -28.14 -43.07
N LYS A 680 -6.37 -27.71 -43.80
CA LYS A 680 -4.99 -27.60 -43.29
C LYS A 680 -4.61 -26.16 -42.95
N PRO A 681 -3.82 -25.95 -41.88
CA PRO A 681 -3.29 -24.63 -41.57
C PRO A 681 -2.36 -24.14 -42.68
N VAL A 682 -2.26 -22.82 -42.84
CA VAL A 682 -1.40 -22.16 -43.84
C VAL A 682 0.08 -22.49 -43.62
N ASP A 683 0.46 -22.63 -42.35
CA ASP A 683 1.78 -23.09 -41.92
C ASP A 683 1.61 -24.11 -40.78
N GLU A 684 2.10 -25.34 -40.99
CA GLU A 684 2.07 -26.41 -39.97
C GLU A 684 3.00 -26.10 -38.78
N ASN A 685 4.03 -25.28 -38.99
CA ASN A 685 4.91 -24.81 -37.92
C ASN A 685 4.33 -23.65 -37.12
N GLY A 686 3.33 -22.93 -37.67
CA GLY A 686 2.63 -21.84 -37.00
C GLY A 686 3.54 -20.75 -36.43
N ILE A 687 2.95 -19.87 -35.64
CA ILE A 687 3.68 -18.83 -34.91
C ILE A 687 3.92 -19.34 -33.48
N ASN A 688 5.19 -19.54 -33.13
CA ASN A 688 5.58 -20.10 -31.84
C ASN A 688 6.11 -19.01 -30.90
N LEU A 689 5.51 -18.90 -29.72
CA LEU A 689 5.90 -18.00 -28.65
C LEU A 689 6.24 -18.82 -27.40
N SER A 690 7.46 -18.67 -26.90
CA SER A 690 7.92 -19.38 -25.70
C SER A 690 8.05 -18.42 -24.52
N VAL A 691 7.57 -18.84 -23.34
CA VAL A 691 7.72 -18.12 -22.07
C VAL A 691 8.31 -19.03 -21.00
N SER A 692 9.08 -18.45 -20.07
CA SER A 692 9.79 -19.21 -19.05
C SER A 692 8.99 -19.31 -17.75
N ILE A 693 9.01 -20.47 -17.10
CA ILE A 693 8.45 -20.66 -15.76
C ILE A 693 9.57 -20.50 -14.74
N VAL A 694 9.42 -19.54 -13.82
CA VAL A 694 10.49 -19.15 -12.90
C VAL A 694 10.10 -19.31 -11.44
N LYS A 695 11.11 -19.50 -10.59
CA LYS A 695 10.92 -19.63 -9.13
C LYS A 695 10.79 -18.28 -8.44
N ALA A 696 11.52 -17.27 -8.91
CA ALA A 696 11.45 -15.92 -8.37
C ALA A 696 10.08 -15.31 -8.68
N SER A 697 9.53 -14.50 -7.77
CA SER A 697 8.27 -13.81 -8.02
C SER A 697 8.40 -12.89 -9.23
N VAL A 698 7.53 -13.07 -10.22
CA VAL A 698 7.47 -12.19 -11.42
C VAL A 698 6.78 -10.86 -11.11
N ILE A 699 6.06 -10.81 -9.99
CA ILE A 699 5.51 -9.57 -9.45
C ILE A 699 6.55 -9.00 -8.48
N PRO A 700 7.08 -7.77 -8.74
CA PRO A 700 8.06 -7.15 -7.86
C PRO A 700 7.48 -7.00 -6.45
N THR A 701 8.29 -7.19 -5.42
CA THR A 701 7.83 -7.02 -4.04
C THR A 701 7.66 -5.54 -3.73
N THR A 702 6.59 -5.17 -3.02
CA THR A 702 6.35 -3.80 -2.59
C THR A 702 7.47 -3.34 -1.63
N GLU A 703 8.30 -2.37 -2.02
CA GLU A 703 9.43 -1.89 -1.19
C GLU A 703 9.02 -0.91 -0.06
N ALA A 704 7.72 -0.64 0.06
CA ALA A 704 7.14 0.27 1.03
C ALA A 704 6.43 -0.46 2.18
N ALA A 705 6.40 0.17 3.35
CA ALA A 705 5.42 -0.11 4.39
C ALA A 705 4.19 0.77 4.25
N TYR A 706 3.05 0.27 4.71
CA TYR A 706 1.80 1.01 4.75
C TYR A 706 1.24 0.98 6.16
N ALA A 707 0.75 2.13 6.61
CA ALA A 707 0.02 2.30 7.86
C ALA A 707 -1.41 2.77 7.55
N LEU A 708 -2.41 2.03 8.03
CA LEU A 708 -3.80 2.48 8.04
C LEU A 708 -3.98 3.37 9.25
N LEU A 709 -4.19 4.65 8.99
CA LEU A 709 -4.45 5.66 9.99
C LEU A 709 -5.95 5.85 10.10
N ARG A 710 -6.45 5.87 11.34
CA ARG A 710 -7.84 6.13 11.68
C ARG A 710 -7.91 7.34 12.60
N GLN A 711 -8.74 8.32 12.26
CA GLN A 711 -9.10 9.40 13.16
C GLN A 711 -10.49 9.15 13.72
N ARG A 712 -10.64 9.26 15.04
CA ARG A 712 -11.95 9.10 15.70
C ARG A 712 -12.60 10.46 15.93
N GLY A 713 -13.78 10.73 15.39
CA GLY A 713 -14.49 11.97 15.65
C GLY A 713 -13.98 13.18 14.85
N ASN A 714 -14.18 14.39 15.38
CA ASN A 714 -13.97 15.65 14.66
C ASN A 714 -12.48 15.98 14.41
N GLU A 715 -12.26 17.00 13.58
CA GLU A 715 -10.94 17.56 13.25
C GLU A 715 -10.12 17.87 14.51
N GLY A 716 -8.88 17.37 14.59
CA GLY A 716 -7.99 17.52 15.75
C GLY A 716 -7.97 16.36 16.74
N SER A 717 -8.83 15.35 16.55
CA SER A 717 -8.80 14.11 17.32
C SER A 717 -7.50 13.31 17.12
N PRO A 718 -7.09 12.48 18.11
CA PRO A 718 -5.92 11.63 17.98
C PRO A 718 -6.08 10.66 16.81
N VAL A 719 -5.07 10.65 15.93
CA VAL A 719 -4.93 9.69 14.85
C VAL A 719 -4.21 8.46 15.38
N GLU A 720 -4.81 7.28 15.21
CA GLU A 720 -4.20 6.00 15.58
C GLU A 720 -3.84 5.20 14.33
N CYS A 721 -2.77 4.39 14.41
CA CYS A 721 -2.41 3.43 13.37
C CYS A 721 -3.08 2.09 13.70
N VAL A 722 -4.17 1.75 13.02
CA VAL A 722 -4.94 0.52 13.27
C VAL A 722 -4.34 -0.71 12.59
N ARG A 723 -3.66 -0.51 11.46
CA ARG A 723 -2.98 -1.58 10.73
C ARG A 723 -1.64 -1.09 10.21
N PHE A 724 -0.64 -1.94 10.26
CA PHE A 724 0.68 -1.65 9.73
C PHE A 724 1.26 -2.90 9.09
N ALA A 725 1.74 -2.78 7.86
CA ALA A 725 2.35 -3.88 7.13
C ALA A 725 3.59 -3.40 6.37
N TRP A 726 4.70 -4.13 6.52
CA TRP A 726 5.86 -4.00 5.65
C TRP A 726 5.66 -4.84 4.41
N SER A 727 5.89 -4.23 3.24
CA SER A 727 5.85 -4.93 1.96
C SER A 727 4.59 -5.78 1.77
N PRO A 728 3.37 -5.26 2.05
CA PRO A 728 2.17 -6.04 1.86
C PRO A 728 2.05 -6.44 0.39
N GLU A 729 1.63 -7.68 0.19
CA GLU A 729 1.23 -8.16 -1.13
C GLU A 729 -0.11 -7.51 -1.52
N PRO A 730 -0.27 -7.07 -2.78
CA PRO A 730 -1.56 -6.63 -3.27
C PRO A 730 -2.55 -7.79 -3.30
N THR A 731 -3.83 -7.51 -3.02
CA THR A 731 -4.90 -8.50 -3.09
C THR A 731 -5.13 -8.99 -4.52
N ARG A 732 -4.97 -8.09 -5.50
CA ARG A 732 -4.93 -8.46 -6.92
C ARG A 732 -4.00 -7.56 -7.71
N VAL A 733 -3.43 -8.10 -8.78
CA VAL A 733 -2.73 -7.35 -9.83
C VAL A 733 -3.39 -7.64 -11.15
N GLU A 734 -3.95 -6.61 -11.78
CA GLU A 734 -4.75 -6.75 -12.99
C GLU A 734 -4.21 -5.91 -14.14
N LEU A 735 -4.49 -6.36 -15.36
CA LEU A 735 -4.30 -5.55 -16.56
C LEU A 735 -5.31 -4.40 -16.54
N VAL A 736 -4.89 -3.26 -17.08
CA VAL A 736 -5.70 -2.05 -17.18
C VAL A 736 -6.16 -1.75 -18.62
N CYS A 737 -5.44 -2.29 -19.61
CA CYS A 737 -5.74 -2.09 -21.02
C CYS A 737 -5.30 -3.32 -21.84
N ALA A 738 -6.22 -3.88 -22.63
CA ALA A 738 -5.92 -5.03 -23.49
C ALA A 738 -5.06 -4.65 -24.72
N GLU A 739 -5.10 -3.39 -25.17
CA GLU A 739 -4.30 -2.88 -26.30
C GLU A 739 -2.81 -2.74 -25.97
N ASP A 740 -2.45 -2.74 -24.69
CA ASP A 740 -1.06 -2.67 -24.25
C ASP A 740 -0.23 -3.87 -24.77
N LEU A 741 -0.86 -5.03 -24.95
CA LEU A 741 -0.24 -6.21 -25.56
C LEU A 741 0.19 -5.99 -27.02
N ARG A 742 -0.45 -5.04 -27.73
CA ARG A 742 -0.05 -4.65 -29.08
C ARG A 742 1.18 -3.73 -29.07
N THR A 743 1.26 -2.84 -28.08
CA THR A 743 2.20 -1.71 -27.98
C THR A 743 3.46 -1.97 -27.12
N GLU A 744 3.75 -3.24 -26.84
CA GLU A 744 4.94 -3.76 -26.12
C GLU A 744 5.01 -3.46 -24.62
N VAL A 745 4.43 -2.37 -24.12
CA VAL A 745 4.44 -2.03 -22.68
C VAL A 745 3.09 -2.36 -22.05
N VAL A 746 3.11 -3.34 -21.14
CA VAL A 746 1.91 -3.82 -20.44
C VAL A 746 1.75 -3.12 -19.10
N ARG A 747 0.73 -2.27 -18.99
CA ARG A 747 0.43 -1.52 -17.77
C ARG A 747 -0.48 -2.34 -16.86
N ARG A 748 -0.28 -2.19 -15.54
CA ARG A 748 -0.96 -2.97 -14.50
C ARG A 748 -1.35 -2.10 -13.32
N ARG A 749 -2.34 -2.59 -12.59
CA ARG A 749 -2.88 -1.98 -11.37
C ARG A 749 -2.82 -3.00 -10.24
N ALA A 750 -2.21 -2.64 -9.13
CA ALA A 750 -2.25 -3.38 -7.87
C ALA A 750 -3.29 -2.78 -6.95
N VAL A 751 -4.18 -3.63 -6.46
CA VAL A 751 -5.26 -3.28 -5.54
C VAL A 751 -5.01 -3.92 -4.19
N PHE A 752 -5.16 -3.14 -3.12
CA PHE A 752 -5.00 -3.60 -1.74
C PHE A 752 -6.36 -3.57 -1.01
N HIS A 753 -6.74 -4.70 -0.40
CA HIS A 753 -7.93 -4.82 0.45
C HIS A 753 -7.52 -5.04 1.89
N TRP A 754 -7.87 -4.10 2.76
CA TRP A 754 -7.69 -4.20 4.21
C TRP A 754 -9.02 -4.10 4.94
N ASN A 755 -9.10 -4.73 6.11
CA ASN A 755 -10.28 -4.65 6.97
C ASN A 755 -9.91 -4.04 8.32
N ASP A 756 -10.86 -3.31 8.92
CA ASP A 756 -10.84 -2.80 10.28
C ASP A 756 -12.21 -3.03 10.96
N SER A 757 -12.28 -2.86 12.28
CA SER A 757 -13.49 -2.97 13.08
C SER A 757 -13.63 -1.77 14.02
N VAL A 758 -14.74 -1.05 13.94
CA VAL A 758 -15.02 0.15 14.77
C VAL A 758 -16.26 -0.03 15.61
N ARG A 759 -16.40 0.72 16.70
CA ARG A 759 -17.67 0.79 17.44
C ARG A 759 -18.72 1.52 16.60
N PRO A 760 -19.98 1.05 16.56
CA PRO A 760 -21.07 1.74 15.89
C PRO A 760 -21.16 3.22 16.34
N LYS A 761 -21.60 4.09 15.42
CA LYS A 761 -21.81 5.53 15.66
C LYS A 761 -20.55 6.34 16.02
N THR A 762 -19.35 5.76 15.84
CA THR A 762 -18.09 6.52 15.93
C THR A 762 -17.66 6.90 14.51
N PRO A 763 -17.85 8.14 14.05
CA PRO A 763 -17.34 8.55 12.75
C PRO A 763 -15.83 8.34 12.72
N SER A 764 -15.38 7.63 11.70
CA SER A 764 -13.99 7.20 11.56
C SER A 764 -13.52 7.56 10.16
N ASP A 765 -12.60 8.50 10.08
CA ASP A 765 -11.94 8.84 8.83
C ASP A 765 -10.67 8.02 8.69
N TYR A 766 -10.46 7.50 7.48
CA TYR A 766 -9.32 6.63 7.18
C TYR A 766 -8.37 7.30 6.20
N THR A 767 -7.08 7.05 6.39
CA THR A 767 -6.07 7.35 5.38
C THR A 767 -4.95 6.32 5.41
N ILE A 768 -4.23 6.20 4.30
CA ILE A 768 -3.04 5.34 4.19
C ILE A 768 -1.81 6.22 4.21
N GLN A 769 -0.88 5.91 5.11
CA GLN A 769 0.45 6.48 5.11
C GLN A 769 1.44 5.47 4.54
N LYS A 770 2.08 5.85 3.43
CA LYS A 770 3.16 5.08 2.82
C LYS A 770 4.50 5.47 3.44
N ILE A 771 5.34 4.48 3.73
CA ILE A 771 6.65 4.61 4.36
C ILE A 771 7.68 3.89 3.49
N THR A 772 8.56 4.65 2.85
CA THR A 772 9.63 4.11 2.01
C THR A 772 10.99 4.24 2.71
N GLN A 773 12.06 3.71 2.12
CA GLN A 773 13.43 3.89 2.64
C GLN A 773 13.83 5.37 2.76
N THR A 774 13.33 6.21 1.84
CA THR A 774 13.52 7.67 1.80
C THR A 774 12.55 8.41 2.72
N GLY A 775 11.72 7.70 3.50
CA GLY A 775 10.85 8.22 4.56
C GLY A 775 9.36 8.18 4.22
N SER A 776 8.51 8.85 4.99
CA SER A 776 7.06 8.79 4.78
C SER A 776 6.57 9.82 3.77
N THR A 777 5.81 9.36 2.78
CA THR A 777 5.13 10.22 1.80
C THR A 777 3.66 10.36 2.21
N HIS A 778 3.26 11.61 2.43
CA HIS A 778 1.91 12.14 2.68
C HIS A 778 1.19 11.87 4.02
N PHE A 779 0.73 12.99 4.60
CA PHE A 779 -0.60 13.12 5.19
C PHE A 779 -1.47 13.76 4.10
N PRO A 780 -2.64 13.22 3.72
CA PRO A 780 -3.66 14.07 3.11
C PRO A 780 -4.23 14.99 4.19
N THR A 781 -4.52 16.22 3.81
CA THR A 781 -5.55 17.02 4.48
C THR A 781 -6.82 16.17 4.50
N LEU A 782 -7.34 15.91 5.70
CA LEU A 782 -8.66 15.31 5.82
C LEU A 782 -9.64 16.19 5.04
N PRO A 783 -10.55 15.61 4.25
CA PRO A 783 -11.59 16.40 3.60
C PRO A 783 -12.31 17.20 4.69
N GLN A 784 -12.34 18.52 4.54
CA GLN A 784 -13.22 19.32 5.39
C GLN A 784 -14.64 18.83 5.14
N PRO A 785 -15.46 18.60 6.19
CA PRO A 785 -16.87 18.32 5.97
C PRO A 785 -17.47 19.50 5.18
N ASN A 786 -18.07 19.19 4.03
CA ASN A 786 -18.82 20.14 3.20
C ASN A 786 -19.71 21.00 4.10
N LYS A 787 -19.30 22.25 4.35
CA LYS A 787 -20.23 23.28 4.76
C LYS A 787 -20.88 23.82 3.50
N ASP A 788 -22.08 23.31 3.25
CA ASP A 788 -23.14 23.94 2.47
C ASP A 788 -22.71 24.59 1.16
N VAL A 789 -22.81 23.81 0.07
CA VAL A 789 -23.22 24.34 -1.23
C VAL A 789 -24.67 24.80 -1.08
N THR A 790 -24.86 26.00 -0.53
CA THR A 790 -26.05 26.80 -0.78
C THR A 790 -25.65 27.99 -1.63
N ALA A 791 -26.14 27.96 -2.86
CA ALA A 791 -26.29 29.02 -3.82
C ALA A 791 -25.81 30.42 -3.41
N SER A 792 -24.87 30.99 -4.17
CA SER A 792 -25.15 32.27 -4.82
C SER A 792 -24.25 32.51 -6.03
N LYS A 793 -24.94 32.69 -7.17
CA LYS A 793 -24.46 33.44 -8.33
C LYS A 793 -23.84 34.77 -7.89
N ARG A 794 -22.69 35.15 -8.46
CA ARG A 794 -22.52 36.40 -9.25
C ARG A 794 -21.05 36.63 -9.67
N PHE A 795 -20.91 36.80 -10.99
CA PHE A 795 -19.80 37.28 -11.83
C PHE A 795 -18.60 36.36 -12.03
#